data_AF-A0AAE1YAL7-F1
#
_entry.id   AF-A0AAE1YAL7-F1
#
_cell.length_a   1.000
_cell.length_b   1.000
_cell.length_c   1.000
_cell.angle_alpha   90.00
_cell.angle_beta   90.00
_cell.angle_gamma   90.00
#
_symmetry.space_group_name_H-M   'P 1'
#
loop_
_entity.id
_entity.type
_entity.pdbx_description
1 polymer ?
#
loop_
_entity_poly.entity_id
_entity_poly.type
_entity_poly.pdbx_seq_one_letter_code
_entity_poly.pdbx_strand_id
1 'polypeptide(L)'
;MAVAVRGGRIGSGGGSVLRSFFSYRIFVSAMFSLLFLATLSVLLSSHPSHKDAAVESAGNAHVRRSFLAWQSDPVKTRLELIHNQANNHIALVNAYATYARKLKIEISKQLKMFDDLAKNFSDLQLRQTYRTALFETDGAVDEDVLRQFEKEVKDKVKLARSMIAETKESYDNQLKIQKLKDTIFAVNELLLKAKKNGAFTSLIAAKSTPKSLHCLAMRLLEERIAHPEKYKDDEPKPEFEDPSLYHYALFSDNVIAISVVVNSVVKNAEEPWKHVFHVVTDRMNFAATKVWFKMRPIQGGAHIEINAVDNFKFLNSSYAPVLRQLESANLRKFYFETMAENATKDVNNMKFKNPKYLSKLNHLRFYLPELYPKLHKILFLDDDVVVQKDLTALWKIDMDGKVNGAVNTCFGPFHRLSEYLNFSHPLIKEKFNPRACAWAFGMNMFDLDAWRRERSTEQYHYWQNLNEDRTLWKLGTLPAGLITFYSTTKSLDKAWHVLGLGINPSISTEEIDKAAVIHFSGDMKPWLDIAMNRYKHLWTKYIFVGTFGFSSQAPSTYSAIQGERMADQSPKLTRIGLAGLAVMGQNLALNIAEKGFPISVYNRTTSKVDETVERAKVEGNLPVFGFHDPESFVQSIQKPRVIIMLVKAGAPVDQTIKTLSAYMEKGDCIIDGGNEWYENTERREKAMAELGLLYLGLGVSGGEEGARNGPSLMPGGSFEAYKYIEDILLKVAAQVPDSGPCVTYIGKGGSGNFVKMIHNGIEYGDMQLIAEAYDVLKSVGKLSNEELKNVFSEWNKGELLSFLIEITADIFGIKDDKGDGYLVDKVLDKTGMKGTGKWTVQQAAELSVAAPTIEASLDSRFLSGLKEERTEAAKVFKSGGFGDILTDQVVDKEKLIDDVRQALYASKICSYAQGMNLIRAKSIEKGWDLKLGELARIWKGGCIIRAIFLDRIKKAYDRNSELANLLVDPEFAKEIIDRQSAWRRVVCLAINSGISTPGMSASLAYFDTYRRERLPANLVQAQRDYFGAHTYERIDVPGSFHTEWFKIAKNISN
;
A
#
# COMPACT_ATOMS: atom_id res chain seq x y z
N MET A 1 78.63 -17.35 -2.58
CA MET A 1 79.64 -16.98 -3.58
C MET A 1 78.99 -15.92 -4.46
N ALA A 2 79.23 -14.61 -4.26
CA ALA A 2 80.43 -13.86 -4.68
C ALA A 2 80.59 -13.97 -6.22
N VAL A 3 80.59 -12.95 -7.08
CA VAL A 3 81.02 -11.54 -7.04
C VAL A 3 80.34 -10.86 -8.26
N ALA A 4 79.54 -9.81 -8.13
CA ALA A 4 79.87 -8.37 -8.20
C ALA A 4 80.63 -7.90 -9.45
N VAL A 5 80.20 -6.73 -9.96
CA VAL A 5 80.98 -5.56 -10.42
C VAL A 5 80.28 -4.94 -11.64
N ARG A 6 80.17 -3.62 -11.83
CA ARG A 6 80.20 -2.39 -11.02
C ARG A 6 80.22 -1.25 -12.05
N GLY A 7 79.68 -0.10 -11.65
CA GLY A 7 79.99 1.22 -12.23
C GLY A 7 78.77 1.84 -12.89
N GLY A 8 78.20 2.95 -12.42
CA GLY A 8 78.58 3.95 -11.41
C GLY A 8 78.00 5.30 -11.89
N ARG A 9 77.80 6.36 -11.10
CA ARG A 9 77.76 6.61 -9.65
C ARG A 9 77.36 8.10 -9.49
N ILE A 10 76.47 8.39 -8.53
CA ILE A 10 76.48 9.54 -7.57
C ILE A 10 76.26 10.94 -8.17
N GLY A 11 75.29 11.77 -7.75
CA GLY A 11 74.89 12.26 -6.41
C GLY A 11 75.01 13.81 -6.47
N SER A 12 74.29 14.69 -5.76
CA SER A 12 73.52 14.67 -4.52
C SER A 12 72.85 16.04 -4.31
N GLY A 13 71.75 16.09 -3.56
CA GLY A 13 71.17 17.28 -2.91
C GLY A 13 69.71 17.54 -3.34
N GLY A 14 68.68 17.59 -2.50
CA GLY A 14 68.57 17.63 -1.04
C GLY A 14 67.56 18.72 -0.64
N GLY A 15 66.34 18.31 -0.22
CA GLY A 15 65.45 19.12 0.64
C GLY A 15 64.13 19.65 0.03
N SER A 16 62.99 19.02 0.36
CA SER A 16 61.75 19.72 0.83
C SER A 16 60.56 18.80 1.17
N VAL A 17 60.59 17.49 0.86
CA VAL A 17 59.34 16.69 0.90
C VAL A 17 58.94 16.16 2.29
N LEU A 18 59.83 16.10 3.28
CA LEU A 18 59.53 15.48 4.57
C LEU A 18 58.83 16.37 5.62
N ARG A 19 58.59 17.65 5.37
CA ARG A 19 57.86 18.53 6.32
C ARG A 19 56.34 18.59 6.13
N SER A 20 55.80 18.13 5.00
CA SER A 20 54.35 18.21 4.72
C SER A 20 53.53 17.09 5.37
N PHE A 21 54.09 15.88 5.50
CA PHE A 21 53.35 14.71 6.01
C PHE A 21 53.11 14.72 7.53
N PHE A 22 53.97 15.38 8.31
CA PHE A 22 53.77 15.47 9.77
C PHE A 22 52.74 16.53 10.18
N SER A 23 52.58 17.60 9.39
CA SER A 23 51.60 18.66 9.68
C SER A 23 50.15 18.18 9.51
N TYR A 24 49.89 17.28 8.56
CA TYR A 24 48.53 16.82 8.25
C TYR A 24 47.97 15.87 9.32
N ARG A 25 48.81 15.00 9.90
CA ARG A 25 48.38 14.09 11.00
C ARG A 25 48.11 14.83 12.30
N ILE A 26 48.91 15.86 12.62
CA ILE A 26 48.69 16.70 13.81
C ILE A 26 47.38 17.50 13.66
N PHE A 27 47.10 18.02 12.46
CA PHE A 27 45.86 18.76 12.21
C PHE A 27 44.61 17.89 12.31
N VAL A 28 44.63 16.67 11.75
CA VAL A 28 43.51 15.72 11.83
C VAL A 28 43.30 15.23 13.26
N SER A 29 44.38 14.94 14.01
CA SER A 29 44.29 14.52 15.41
C SER A 29 43.80 15.63 16.34
N ALA A 30 44.20 16.88 16.10
CA ALA A 30 43.69 18.05 16.82
C ALA A 30 42.20 18.29 16.54
N MET A 31 41.75 18.08 15.29
CA MET A 31 40.33 18.19 14.94
C MET A 31 39.48 17.11 15.62
N PHE A 32 39.95 15.86 15.65
CA PHE A 32 39.25 14.77 16.33
C PHE A 32 39.21 14.97 17.86
N SER A 33 40.27 15.52 18.44
CA SER A 33 40.33 15.82 19.88
C SER A 33 39.39 16.98 20.26
N LEU A 34 39.31 18.02 19.43
CA LEU A 34 38.36 19.13 19.60
C LEU A 34 36.89 18.67 19.44
N LEU A 35 36.63 17.77 18.49
CA LEU A 35 35.30 17.15 18.33
C LEU A 35 34.94 16.26 19.51
N PHE A 36 35.89 15.53 20.09
CA PHE A 36 35.67 14.69 21.26
C PHE A 36 35.46 15.51 22.55
N LEU A 37 36.17 16.64 22.71
CA LEU A 37 35.96 17.56 23.84
C LEU A 37 34.61 18.30 23.74
N ALA A 38 34.18 18.66 22.53
CA ALA A 38 32.88 19.29 22.30
C ALA A 38 31.69 18.32 22.53
N THR A 39 31.86 17.03 22.24
CA THR A 39 30.83 16.02 22.57
C THR A 39 30.81 15.68 24.06
N LEU A 40 31.96 15.68 24.73
CA LEU A 40 32.04 15.44 26.18
C LEU A 40 31.46 16.61 27.00
N SER A 41 31.61 17.86 26.55
CA SER A 41 31.04 19.03 27.23
C SER A 41 29.51 19.09 27.16
N VAL A 42 28.91 18.51 26.12
CA VAL A 42 27.44 18.38 25.98
C VAL A 42 26.90 17.24 26.85
N LEU A 43 27.68 16.19 27.07
CA LEU A 43 27.32 15.07 27.95
C LEU A 43 27.45 15.40 29.44
N LEU A 44 28.33 16.35 29.82
CA LEU A 44 28.59 16.71 31.21
C LEU A 44 27.75 17.88 31.74
N SER A 45 26.94 18.55 30.91
CA SER A 45 26.17 19.74 31.32
C SER A 45 24.67 19.49 31.60
N SER A 46 24.25 18.25 31.87
CA SER A 46 22.84 17.98 32.21
C SER A 46 22.66 17.00 33.37
N HIS A 47 22.88 17.48 34.60
CA HIS A 47 22.21 17.04 35.83
C HIS A 47 22.22 18.21 36.83
N PRO A 48 21.19 18.43 37.67
CA PRO A 48 20.67 17.47 38.68
C PRO A 48 19.11 17.46 38.74
N SER A 49 18.37 16.71 39.57
CA SER A 49 18.62 16.14 40.90
C SER A 49 17.67 14.96 41.23
N HIS A 50 18.20 13.99 41.98
CA HIS A 50 17.51 12.87 42.62
C HIS A 50 16.48 13.30 43.69
N LYS A 51 15.38 12.54 43.81
CA LYS A 51 14.72 12.18 45.09
C LYS A 51 14.07 10.80 44.97
N ASP A 52 14.42 9.94 45.93
CA ASP A 52 14.00 8.55 46.09
C ASP A 52 12.53 8.39 46.52
N ALA A 53 11.90 7.31 46.06
CA ALA A 53 10.92 6.54 46.82
C ALA A 53 10.86 5.08 46.32
N ALA A 54 10.86 4.18 47.29
CA ALA A 54 11.05 2.74 47.26
C ALA A 54 9.87 1.92 46.67
N VAL A 55 10.22 0.83 45.96
CA VAL A 55 9.82 -0.59 46.21
C VAL A 55 8.34 -0.96 46.02
N GLU A 56 8.03 -1.89 45.10
CA GLU A 56 7.72 -3.31 45.37
C GLU A 56 7.27 -4.08 44.11
N SER A 57 7.51 -5.39 44.10
CA SER A 57 7.29 -6.34 42.99
C SER A 57 5.81 -6.67 42.75
N ALA A 58 5.40 -6.91 41.49
CA ALA A 58 4.38 -7.90 41.15
C ALA A 58 4.29 -8.15 39.64
N GLY A 59 4.13 -9.42 39.26
CA GLY A 59 3.73 -9.84 37.92
C GLY A 59 2.37 -9.27 37.50
N ASN A 60 2.06 -9.42 36.21
CA ASN A 60 0.92 -8.85 35.46
C ASN A 60 1.14 -7.44 34.92
N ALA A 61 1.80 -7.35 33.76
CA ALA A 61 1.91 -6.10 33.03
C ALA A 61 1.86 -6.22 31.49
N HIS A 62 1.00 -7.05 30.88
CA HIS A 62 0.59 -6.84 29.46
C HIS A 62 -0.88 -7.09 29.10
N VAL A 63 -1.77 -7.15 30.11
CA VAL A 63 -3.14 -6.58 30.00
C VAL A 63 -3.09 -5.05 29.79
N ARG A 64 -1.91 -4.43 29.85
CA ARG A 64 -1.72 -2.98 29.87
C ARG A 64 -1.40 -2.28 28.54
N ARG A 65 -1.19 -2.94 27.39
CA ARG A 65 -0.84 -2.21 26.14
C ARG A 65 -1.97 -1.98 25.14
N SER A 66 -3.13 -2.59 25.33
CA SER A 66 -4.43 -2.02 24.92
C SER A 66 -4.92 -0.95 25.91
N PHE A 67 -4.17 -0.73 27.00
CA PHE A 67 -4.49 0.18 28.10
C PHE A 67 -3.55 1.39 28.21
N LEU A 68 -2.49 1.49 27.39
CA LEU A 68 -1.64 2.70 27.34
C LEU A 68 -2.19 3.79 26.41
N ALA A 69 -3.24 3.51 25.64
CA ALA A 69 -4.12 4.55 25.09
C ALA A 69 -5.24 4.95 26.08
N TRP A 70 -5.27 4.35 27.27
CA TRP A 70 -6.24 4.62 28.35
C TRP A 70 -5.67 5.51 29.45
N GLN A 71 -4.40 5.90 29.36
CA GLN A 71 -3.74 6.83 30.28
C GLN A 71 -3.04 8.00 29.55
N SER A 72 -3.40 8.26 28.30
CA SER A 72 -3.03 9.53 27.70
C SER A 72 -4.02 10.57 28.21
N ASP A 73 -3.66 11.24 29.31
CA ASP A 73 -4.36 12.44 29.78
C ASP A 73 -4.66 13.32 28.55
N PRO A 74 -5.92 13.62 28.22
CA PRO A 74 -6.24 14.36 27.00
C PRO A 74 -5.59 15.74 26.99
N VAL A 75 -5.24 16.32 28.14
CA VAL A 75 -4.37 17.49 28.23
C VAL A 75 -2.96 17.14 27.83
N LYS A 76 -2.41 16.00 28.26
CA LYS A 76 -1.08 15.50 27.85
C LYS A 76 -1.03 15.06 26.38
N THR A 77 -2.08 14.47 25.82
CA THR A 77 -2.16 14.13 24.38
C THR A 77 -2.35 15.37 23.53
N ARG A 78 -3.15 16.34 24.00
CA ARG A 78 -3.25 17.66 23.36
C ARG A 78 -1.95 18.44 23.53
N LEU A 79 -1.28 18.33 24.66
CA LEU A 79 0.03 18.89 24.92
C LEU A 79 1.06 18.22 24.02
N GLU A 80 1.03 16.90 23.83
CA GLU A 80 1.89 16.16 22.90
C GLU A 80 1.56 16.47 21.45
N LEU A 81 0.30 16.73 21.10
CA LEU A 81 -0.08 17.17 19.75
C LEU A 81 0.35 18.62 19.51
N ILE A 82 0.16 19.51 20.48
CA ILE A 82 0.63 20.90 20.44
C ILE A 82 2.16 20.91 20.46
N HIS A 83 2.80 20.01 21.21
CA HIS A 83 4.24 19.87 21.31
C HIS A 83 4.80 19.24 20.03
N ASN A 84 4.13 18.27 19.40
CA ASN A 84 4.52 17.73 18.10
C ASN A 84 4.25 18.74 16.99
N GLN A 85 3.15 19.49 17.04
CA GLN A 85 2.87 20.57 16.10
C GLN A 85 3.90 21.70 16.27
N ALA A 86 4.23 22.08 17.50
CA ALA A 86 5.27 23.03 17.81
C ALA A 86 6.64 22.49 17.39
N ASN A 87 6.97 21.21 17.64
CA ASN A 87 8.22 20.58 17.22
C ASN A 87 8.32 20.47 15.71
N ASN A 88 7.22 20.22 15.00
CA ASN A 88 7.17 20.24 13.55
C ASN A 88 7.34 21.66 13.01
N HIS A 89 6.74 22.67 13.65
CA HIS A 89 6.95 24.07 13.29
C HIS A 89 8.36 24.56 13.69
N ILE A 90 8.94 24.06 14.79
CA ILE A 90 10.32 24.30 15.21
C ILE A 90 11.27 23.62 14.23
N ALA A 91 10.98 22.41 13.77
CA ALA A 91 11.76 21.72 12.74
C ALA A 91 11.68 22.46 11.40
N LEU A 92 10.50 22.96 11.04
CA LEU A 92 10.30 23.78 9.84
C LEU A 92 11.04 25.13 9.95
N VAL A 93 10.91 25.83 11.08
CA VAL A 93 11.62 27.08 11.37
C VAL A 93 13.12 26.84 11.46
N ASN A 94 13.58 25.72 12.03
CA ASN A 94 14.98 25.33 12.08
C ASN A 94 15.50 24.96 10.70
N ALA A 95 14.71 24.30 9.85
CA ALA A 95 15.06 24.05 8.46
C ALA A 95 15.17 25.36 7.69
N TYR A 96 14.23 26.30 7.86
CA TYR A 96 14.32 27.65 7.31
C TYR A 96 15.51 28.44 7.86
N ALA A 97 15.79 28.36 9.16
CA ALA A 97 16.91 29.03 9.81
C ALA A 97 18.25 28.39 9.43
N THR A 98 18.29 27.08 9.16
CA THR A 98 19.48 26.36 8.67
C THR A 98 19.71 26.70 7.20
N TYR A 99 18.64 26.77 6.40
CA TYR A 99 18.70 27.26 5.03
C TYR A 99 19.17 28.72 4.97
N ALA A 100 18.62 29.59 5.83
CA ALA A 100 19.05 30.99 5.95
C ALA A 100 20.49 31.14 6.48
N ARG A 101 20.91 30.30 7.44
CA ARG A 101 22.30 30.24 7.91
C ARG A 101 23.25 29.76 6.82
N LYS A 102 22.86 28.73 6.06
CA LYS A 102 23.62 28.25 4.90
C LYS A 102 23.75 29.35 3.86
N LEU A 103 22.65 30.02 3.51
CA LEU A 103 22.65 31.16 2.60
C LEU A 103 23.55 32.29 3.10
N LYS A 104 23.51 32.62 4.39
CA LYS A 104 24.40 33.63 5.01
C LYS A 104 25.87 33.24 4.95
N ILE A 105 26.22 31.99 5.22
CA ILE A 105 27.59 31.47 5.14
C ILE A 105 28.08 31.52 3.69
N GLU A 106 27.22 31.15 2.75
CA GLU A 106 27.51 31.14 1.32
C GLU A 106 27.72 32.56 0.77
N ILE A 107 26.88 33.51 1.17
CA ILE A 107 27.06 34.94 0.89
C ILE A 107 28.34 35.48 1.53
N SER A 108 28.65 35.11 2.78
CA SER A 108 29.87 35.55 3.48
C SER A 108 31.14 34.99 2.81
N LYS A 109 31.08 33.75 2.32
CA LYS A 109 32.17 33.12 1.56
C LYS A 109 32.37 33.85 0.22
N GLN A 110 31.29 34.15 -0.49
CA GLN A 110 31.35 34.93 -1.72
C GLN A 110 31.94 36.33 -1.48
N LEU A 111 31.54 37.01 -0.39
CA LEU A 111 32.05 38.33 -0.04
C LEU A 111 33.56 38.33 0.25
N LYS A 112 34.04 37.31 0.99
CA LYS A 112 35.48 37.13 1.24
C LYS A 112 36.26 36.83 -0.05
N MET A 113 35.68 36.04 -0.95
CA MET A 113 36.27 35.76 -2.26
C MET A 113 36.39 37.01 -3.14
N PHE A 114 35.41 37.92 -3.09
CA PHE A 114 35.49 39.21 -3.78
C PHE A 114 36.50 40.17 -3.12
N ASP A 115 36.62 40.18 -1.80
CA ASP A 115 37.60 40.99 -1.07
C ASP A 115 39.05 40.53 -1.33
N ASP A 116 39.28 39.21 -1.39
CA ASP A 116 40.58 38.63 -1.75
C ASP A 116 40.93 38.94 -3.22
N LEU A 117 39.95 38.93 -4.12
CA LEU A 117 40.14 39.36 -5.51
C LEU A 117 40.54 40.84 -5.58
N ALA A 118 39.88 41.72 -4.84
CA ALA A 118 40.19 43.15 -4.79
C ALA A 118 41.60 43.44 -4.25
N LYS A 119 42.03 42.70 -3.20
CA LYS A 119 43.41 42.75 -2.68
C LYS A 119 44.43 42.29 -3.71
N ASN A 120 44.15 41.17 -4.40
CA ASN A 120 45.04 40.66 -5.45
C ASN A 120 45.26 41.65 -6.61
N PHE A 121 44.23 42.42 -7.00
CA PHE A 121 44.39 43.49 -8.00
C PHE A 121 45.20 44.68 -7.46
N SER A 122 44.97 45.04 -6.20
CA SER A 122 45.70 46.13 -5.52
C SER A 122 47.19 45.78 -5.36
N ASP A 123 47.51 44.55 -4.96
CA ASP A 123 48.88 44.05 -4.83
C ASP A 123 49.61 44.01 -6.18
N LEU A 124 48.90 43.67 -7.27
CA LEU A 124 49.47 43.69 -8.61
C LEU A 124 49.87 45.11 -9.03
N GLN A 125 49.05 46.11 -8.70
CA GLN A 125 49.29 47.52 -9.00
C GLN A 125 50.40 48.13 -8.12
N LEU A 126 50.58 47.62 -6.89
CA LEU A 126 51.57 48.10 -5.94
C LEU A 126 52.94 47.40 -6.03
N ARG A 127 53.09 46.38 -6.88
CA ARG A 127 54.38 45.70 -7.07
C ARG A 127 55.45 46.68 -7.55
N GLN A 128 56.50 46.83 -6.75
CA GLN A 128 57.61 47.76 -6.96
C GLN A 128 58.23 47.63 -8.37
N THR A 129 58.34 46.40 -8.89
CA THR A 129 58.87 46.11 -10.23
C THR A 129 58.05 46.75 -11.35
N TYR A 130 56.72 46.70 -11.27
CA TYR A 130 55.83 47.32 -12.27
C TYR A 130 55.73 48.83 -12.05
N ARG A 131 55.70 49.26 -10.79
CA ARG A 131 55.63 50.68 -10.43
C ARG A 131 56.84 51.47 -10.94
N THR A 132 58.05 50.98 -10.67
CA THR A 132 59.27 51.69 -11.04
C THR A 132 59.56 51.64 -12.55
N ALA A 133 59.27 50.51 -13.22
CA ALA A 133 59.57 50.35 -14.66
C ALA A 133 58.48 50.91 -15.61
N LEU A 134 57.22 51.02 -15.17
CA LEU A 134 56.10 51.45 -16.01
C LEU A 134 55.53 52.82 -15.62
N PHE A 135 55.68 53.26 -14.37
CA PHE A 135 54.97 54.44 -13.86
C PHE A 135 55.87 55.54 -13.24
N GLU A 136 57.14 55.27 -12.88
CA GLU A 136 58.03 56.23 -12.21
C GLU A 136 59.25 56.69 -13.05
N THR A 137 59.46 56.15 -14.25
CA THR A 137 60.53 56.56 -15.17
C THR A 137 60.00 57.40 -16.34
N ASP A 138 60.55 58.60 -16.55
CA ASP A 138 60.30 59.47 -17.74
C ASP A 138 60.95 58.95 -19.05
N GLY A 139 61.43 57.69 -19.06
CA GLY A 139 62.08 57.03 -20.20
C GLY A 139 61.13 56.10 -20.98
N ALA A 140 61.62 55.53 -22.09
CA ALA A 140 60.86 54.56 -22.88
C ALA A 140 60.50 53.32 -22.04
N VAL A 141 59.22 52.93 -22.07
CA VAL A 141 58.66 51.80 -21.32
C VAL A 141 59.27 50.48 -21.81
N ASP A 142 59.72 49.64 -20.88
CA ASP A 142 60.21 48.30 -21.19
C ASP A 142 59.05 47.40 -21.69
N GLU A 143 59.09 47.04 -22.98
CA GLU A 143 58.04 46.25 -23.64
C GLU A 143 57.86 44.86 -23.02
N ASP A 144 58.93 44.23 -22.52
CA ASP A 144 58.85 42.87 -21.97
C ASP A 144 58.17 42.91 -20.59
N VAL A 145 58.47 43.93 -19.79
CA VAL A 145 57.80 44.16 -18.50
C VAL A 145 56.33 44.51 -18.70
N LEU A 146 56.01 45.33 -19.70
CA LEU A 146 54.62 45.67 -20.04
C LEU A 146 53.81 44.45 -20.48
N ARG A 147 54.37 43.58 -21.35
CA ARG A 147 53.72 42.34 -21.78
C ARG A 147 53.45 41.39 -20.61
N GLN A 148 54.39 41.31 -19.67
CA GLN A 148 54.22 40.49 -18.48
C GLN A 148 53.13 41.03 -17.54
N PHE A 149 53.10 42.35 -17.31
CA PHE A 149 52.04 43.01 -16.56
C PHE A 149 50.66 42.81 -17.22
N GLU A 150 50.56 43.02 -18.53
CA GLU A 150 49.32 42.79 -19.28
C GLU A 150 48.80 41.37 -19.15
N LYS A 151 49.69 40.38 -19.23
CA LYS A 151 49.33 38.97 -19.09
C LYS A 151 48.77 38.68 -17.71
N GLU A 152 49.44 39.14 -16.65
CA GLU A 152 48.97 38.95 -15.27
C GLU A 152 47.62 39.67 -15.02
N VAL A 153 47.43 40.89 -15.54
CA VAL A 153 46.14 41.60 -15.47
C VAL A 153 45.04 40.82 -16.20
N LYS A 154 45.31 40.36 -17.44
CA LYS A 154 44.33 39.59 -18.23
C LYS A 154 43.92 38.29 -17.54
N ASP A 155 44.87 37.57 -16.93
CA ASP A 155 44.60 36.33 -16.19
C ASP A 155 43.72 36.60 -14.94
N LYS A 156 44.02 37.68 -14.20
CA LYS A 156 43.22 38.08 -13.03
C LYS A 156 41.81 38.56 -13.41
N VAL A 157 41.67 39.31 -14.52
CA VAL A 157 40.35 39.74 -15.05
C VAL A 157 39.53 38.53 -15.53
N LYS A 158 40.17 37.53 -16.15
CA LYS A 158 39.49 36.29 -16.55
C LYS A 158 38.95 35.53 -15.35
N LEU A 159 39.74 35.42 -14.27
CA LEU A 159 39.30 34.82 -13.01
C LEU A 159 38.11 35.58 -12.41
N ALA A 160 38.18 36.92 -12.37
CA ALA A 160 37.10 37.78 -11.89
C ALA A 160 35.78 37.55 -12.65
N ARG A 161 35.85 37.50 -13.99
CA ARG A 161 34.68 37.26 -14.85
C ARG A 161 34.05 35.89 -14.62
N SER A 162 34.87 34.85 -14.45
CA SER A 162 34.38 33.49 -14.15
C SER A 162 33.63 33.45 -12.81
N MET A 163 34.19 34.09 -11.78
CA MET A 163 33.56 34.14 -10.45
C MET A 163 32.26 34.95 -10.45
N ILE A 164 32.19 36.04 -11.21
CA ILE A 164 30.96 36.82 -11.39
C ILE A 164 29.89 36.01 -12.13
N ALA A 165 30.27 35.23 -13.15
CA ALA A 165 29.34 34.37 -13.88
C ALA A 165 28.75 33.26 -13.01
N GLU A 166 29.58 32.60 -12.20
CA GLU A 166 29.18 31.54 -11.26
C GLU A 166 28.27 32.05 -10.13
N THR A 167 28.47 33.30 -9.69
CA THR A 167 27.66 33.91 -8.64
C THR A 167 26.35 34.53 -9.14
N LYS A 168 26.18 34.75 -10.45
CA LYS A 168 24.99 35.39 -11.05
C LYS A 168 23.68 34.64 -10.78
N GLU A 169 23.69 33.30 -10.76
CA GLU A 169 22.51 32.49 -10.41
C GLU A 169 22.09 32.63 -8.93
N SER A 170 23.01 33.05 -8.05
CA SER A 170 22.72 33.16 -6.62
C SER A 170 21.88 34.40 -6.26
N TYR A 171 21.89 35.45 -7.10
CA TYR A 171 21.28 36.76 -6.83
C TYR A 171 19.86 36.95 -7.38
N ASP A 172 19.32 36.01 -8.18
CA ASP A 172 17.97 36.15 -8.75
C ASP A 172 16.89 35.69 -7.74
N ASN A 173 16.56 36.59 -6.81
CA ASN A 173 15.52 36.39 -5.81
C ASN A 173 14.13 36.25 -6.43
N GLN A 174 13.91 36.79 -7.63
CA GLN A 174 12.62 36.76 -8.31
C GLN A 174 12.31 35.35 -8.83
N LEU A 175 13.31 34.67 -9.39
CA LEU A 175 13.20 33.26 -9.81
C LEU A 175 12.96 32.31 -8.63
N LYS A 176 13.57 32.58 -7.46
CA LYS A 176 13.37 31.78 -6.24
C LYS A 176 11.97 31.96 -5.65
N ILE A 177 11.45 33.20 -5.61
CA ILE A 177 10.08 33.48 -5.17
C ILE A 177 9.07 32.82 -6.10
N GLN A 178 9.31 32.86 -7.42
CA GLN A 178 8.44 32.21 -8.40
C GLN A 178 8.41 30.68 -8.20
N LYS A 179 9.57 30.03 -8.09
CA LYS A 179 9.65 28.59 -7.81
C LYS A 179 8.96 28.20 -6.49
N LEU A 180 9.10 29.02 -5.45
CA LEU A 180 8.42 28.78 -4.17
C LEU A 180 6.90 28.91 -4.30
N LYS A 181 6.42 29.93 -5.02
CA LYS A 181 4.99 30.15 -5.28
C LYS A 181 4.38 28.99 -6.08
N ASP A 182 5.07 28.53 -7.13
CA ASP A 182 4.62 27.40 -7.95
C ASP A 182 4.57 26.10 -7.13
N THR A 183 5.54 25.89 -6.24
CA THR A 183 5.55 24.77 -5.31
C THR A 183 4.37 24.83 -4.32
N ILE A 184 4.07 26.01 -3.78
CA ILE A 184 2.92 26.21 -2.87
C ILE A 184 1.60 25.90 -3.61
N PHE A 185 1.43 26.37 -4.84
CA PHE A 185 0.24 26.08 -5.64
C PHE A 185 0.10 24.58 -5.92
N ALA A 186 1.18 23.92 -6.34
CA ALA A 186 1.18 22.48 -6.59
C ALA A 186 0.85 21.66 -5.33
N VAL A 187 1.42 22.03 -4.17
CA VAL A 187 1.13 21.38 -2.89
C VAL A 187 -0.32 21.61 -2.46
N ASN A 188 -0.87 22.82 -2.69
CA ASN A 188 -2.25 23.12 -2.35
C ASN A 188 -3.25 22.35 -3.22
N GLU A 189 -2.98 22.19 -4.51
CA GLU A 189 -3.77 21.32 -5.40
C GLU A 189 -3.74 19.86 -4.95
N LEU A 190 -2.57 19.35 -4.59
CA LEU A 190 -2.42 18.00 -4.04
C LEU A 190 -3.20 17.83 -2.73
N LEU A 191 -3.17 18.84 -1.85
CA LEU A 191 -3.94 18.85 -0.60
C LEU A 191 -5.45 18.85 -0.85
N LEU A 192 -5.94 19.65 -1.81
CA LEU A 192 -7.35 19.68 -2.19
C LEU A 192 -7.79 18.34 -2.80
N LYS A 193 -6.97 17.74 -3.65
CA LYS A 193 -7.22 16.41 -4.23
C LYS A 193 -7.23 15.32 -3.14
N ALA A 194 -6.28 15.37 -2.20
CA ALA A 194 -6.23 14.46 -1.07
C ALA A 194 -7.44 14.62 -0.13
N LYS A 195 -7.90 15.86 0.14
CA LYS A 195 -9.11 16.12 0.92
C LYS A 195 -10.37 15.59 0.22
N LYS A 196 -10.52 15.83 -1.09
CA LYS A 196 -11.64 15.30 -1.89
C LYS A 196 -11.65 13.77 -1.89
N ASN A 197 -10.50 13.15 -2.14
CA ASN A 197 -10.35 11.70 -2.11
C ASN A 197 -10.63 11.13 -0.71
N GLY A 198 -10.11 11.77 0.35
CA GLY A 198 -10.35 11.37 1.72
C GLY A 198 -11.84 11.40 2.11
N ALA A 199 -12.55 12.47 1.73
CA ALA A 199 -14.00 12.57 1.94
C ALA A 199 -14.78 11.50 1.18
N PHE A 200 -14.40 11.24 -0.08
CA PHE A 200 -15.00 10.19 -0.91
C PHE A 200 -14.76 8.78 -0.35
N THR A 201 -13.51 8.47 0.02
CA THR A 201 -13.15 7.19 0.65
C THR A 201 -13.85 7.00 1.99
N SER A 202 -13.95 8.06 2.81
CA SER A 202 -14.70 8.01 4.07
C SER A 202 -16.19 7.72 3.86
N LEU A 203 -16.80 8.26 2.79
CA LEU A 203 -18.19 7.97 2.43
C LEU A 203 -18.37 6.52 1.99
N ILE A 204 -17.45 5.98 1.19
CA ILE A 204 -17.46 4.56 0.81
C ILE A 204 -17.32 3.69 2.06
N ALA A 205 -16.38 4.00 2.94
CA ALA A 205 -16.16 3.25 4.18
C ALA A 205 -17.39 3.30 5.12
N ALA A 206 -18.07 4.46 5.21
CA ALA A 206 -19.31 4.61 5.99
C ALA A 206 -20.49 3.79 5.44
N LYS A 207 -20.49 3.49 4.13
CA LYS A 207 -21.50 2.67 3.44
C LYS A 207 -21.14 1.18 3.38
N SER A 208 -19.87 0.85 3.57
CA SER A 208 -19.37 -0.51 3.45
C SER A 208 -19.69 -1.29 4.72
N THR A 209 -20.53 -2.31 4.61
CA THR A 209 -20.66 -3.31 5.69
C THR A 209 -19.38 -4.15 5.73
N PRO A 210 -18.68 -4.24 6.88
CA PRO A 210 -17.57 -5.17 7.04
C PRO A 210 -17.98 -6.57 6.61
N LYS A 211 -17.09 -7.29 5.91
CA LYS A 211 -17.40 -8.63 5.36
C LYS A 211 -17.92 -9.60 6.43
N SER A 212 -17.41 -9.50 7.65
CA SER A 212 -17.86 -10.29 8.80
C SER A 212 -19.34 -10.04 9.16
N LEU A 213 -19.80 -8.79 9.09
CA LEU A 213 -21.20 -8.43 9.33
C LEU A 213 -22.09 -8.79 8.13
N HIS A 214 -21.58 -8.61 6.92
CA HIS A 214 -22.32 -8.97 5.70
C HIS A 214 -22.63 -10.48 5.62
N CYS A 215 -21.67 -11.33 6.01
CA CYS A 215 -21.87 -12.77 6.04
C CYS A 215 -22.67 -13.28 7.25
N LEU A 216 -22.87 -12.46 8.29
CA LEU A 216 -23.57 -12.89 9.51
C LEU A 216 -25.03 -13.26 9.22
N ALA A 217 -25.75 -12.41 8.48
CA ALA A 217 -27.15 -12.69 8.14
C ALA A 217 -27.30 -13.98 7.31
N MET A 218 -26.36 -14.22 6.38
CA MET A 218 -26.31 -15.43 5.57
C MET A 218 -26.06 -16.69 6.42
N ARG A 219 -25.12 -16.62 7.38
CA ARG A 219 -24.81 -17.74 8.29
C ARG A 219 -25.98 -18.06 9.22
N LEU A 220 -26.66 -17.03 9.74
CA LEU A 220 -27.85 -17.23 10.58
C LEU A 220 -29.02 -17.80 9.77
N LEU A 221 -29.13 -17.44 8.50
CA LEU A 221 -30.13 -18.03 7.60
C LEU A 221 -29.81 -19.50 7.28
N GLU A 222 -28.53 -19.82 7.03
CA GLU A 222 -28.06 -21.20 6.85
C GLU A 222 -28.41 -22.07 8.07
N GLU A 223 -28.15 -21.56 9.28
CA GLU A 223 -28.53 -22.23 10.55
C GLU A 223 -30.05 -22.48 10.65
N ARG A 224 -30.89 -21.54 10.19
CA ARG A 224 -32.35 -21.75 10.12
C ARG A 224 -32.74 -22.85 9.16
N ILE A 225 -32.11 -22.89 7.97
CA ILE A 225 -32.39 -23.86 6.91
C ILE A 225 -31.92 -25.26 7.33
N ALA A 226 -30.79 -25.36 8.02
CA ALA A 226 -30.26 -26.63 8.52
C ALA A 226 -31.10 -27.21 9.67
N HIS A 227 -31.73 -26.35 10.48
CA HIS A 227 -32.50 -26.76 11.66
C HIS A 227 -33.91 -26.12 11.72
N PRO A 228 -34.78 -26.39 10.74
CA PRO A 228 -36.08 -25.71 10.62
C PRO A 228 -36.99 -25.97 11.84
N GLU A 229 -36.87 -27.15 12.47
CA GLU A 229 -37.65 -27.53 13.65
C GLU A 229 -37.35 -26.65 14.88
N LYS A 230 -36.10 -26.19 15.02
CA LYS A 230 -35.60 -25.40 16.17
C LYS A 230 -36.03 -23.93 16.10
N TYR A 231 -36.33 -23.44 14.90
CA TYR A 231 -36.59 -22.03 14.63
C TYR A 231 -37.98 -21.79 14.01
N LYS A 232 -38.98 -22.59 14.40
CA LYS A 232 -40.39 -22.36 14.07
C LYS A 232 -40.85 -21.01 14.60
N ASP A 233 -41.76 -20.35 13.90
CA ASP A 233 -42.30 -19.07 14.33
C ASP A 233 -43.24 -19.30 15.54
N ASP A 234 -43.03 -18.53 16.61
CA ASP A 234 -43.82 -18.63 17.83
C ASP A 234 -45.17 -17.91 17.65
N GLU A 235 -46.22 -18.37 18.35
CA GLU A 235 -47.51 -17.70 18.34
C GLU A 235 -47.44 -16.31 19.02
N PRO A 236 -48.30 -15.35 18.61
CA PRO A 236 -48.37 -14.02 19.23
C PRO A 236 -48.69 -14.15 20.72
N LYS A 237 -47.87 -13.52 21.56
CA LYS A 237 -48.05 -13.55 23.00
C LYS A 237 -48.82 -12.31 23.49
N PRO A 238 -49.70 -12.42 24.50
CA PRO A 238 -50.51 -11.31 24.98
C PRO A 238 -49.68 -10.12 25.51
N GLU A 239 -48.47 -10.37 26.00
CA GLU A 239 -47.54 -9.36 26.52
C GLU A 239 -47.09 -8.34 25.45
N PHE A 240 -47.20 -8.68 24.16
CA PHE A 240 -46.87 -7.75 23.07
C PHE A 240 -47.90 -6.63 22.91
N GLU A 241 -49.09 -6.76 23.50
CA GLU A 241 -50.15 -5.75 23.41
C GLU A 241 -50.58 -5.20 24.78
N ASP A 242 -49.94 -5.63 25.87
CA ASP A 242 -50.30 -5.24 27.23
C ASP A 242 -49.80 -3.82 27.58
N PRO A 243 -50.69 -2.81 27.64
CA PRO A 243 -50.28 -1.42 27.86
C PRO A 243 -49.68 -1.15 29.25
N SER A 244 -49.72 -2.13 30.17
CA SER A 244 -49.08 -2.02 31.49
C SER A 244 -47.57 -2.25 31.47
N LEU A 245 -47.03 -2.76 30.35
CA LEU A 245 -45.60 -3.02 30.15
C LEU A 245 -44.86 -1.86 29.47
N TYR A 246 -43.53 -1.91 29.45
CA TYR A 246 -42.67 -0.89 28.84
C TYR A 246 -42.31 -1.27 27.40
N HIS A 247 -42.98 -0.64 26.43
CA HIS A 247 -42.83 -0.95 25.01
C HIS A 247 -41.76 -0.09 24.30
N TYR A 248 -40.87 -0.75 23.57
CA TYR A 248 -39.79 -0.13 22.80
C TYR A 248 -39.97 -0.43 21.31
N ALA A 249 -39.94 0.59 20.45
CA ALA A 249 -39.92 0.42 18.99
C ALA A 249 -38.50 0.57 18.45
N LEU A 250 -38.03 -0.42 17.69
CA LEU A 250 -36.67 -0.46 17.14
C LEU A 250 -36.70 -0.94 15.68
N PHE A 251 -36.32 -0.06 14.75
CA PHE A 251 -36.40 -0.34 13.31
C PHE A 251 -35.00 -0.34 12.68
N SER A 252 -34.53 -1.50 12.19
CA SER A 252 -33.18 -1.64 11.64
C SER A 252 -33.01 -2.90 10.79
N ASP A 253 -32.04 -2.86 9.88
CA ASP A 253 -31.56 -3.99 9.08
C ASP A 253 -30.26 -4.61 9.65
N ASN A 254 -29.79 -4.14 10.81
CA ASN A 254 -28.52 -4.57 11.40
C ASN A 254 -28.73 -5.40 12.67
N VAL A 255 -28.61 -6.72 12.53
CA VAL A 255 -28.79 -7.71 13.61
C VAL A 255 -27.97 -7.40 14.87
N ILE A 256 -26.70 -6.98 14.72
CA ILE A 256 -25.84 -6.73 15.89
C ILE A 256 -26.21 -5.41 16.55
N ALA A 257 -26.51 -4.37 15.78
CA ALA A 257 -26.93 -3.08 16.32
C ALA A 257 -28.22 -3.24 17.13
N ILE A 258 -29.20 -3.99 16.60
CA ILE A 258 -30.43 -4.36 17.32
C ILE A 258 -30.09 -5.05 18.65
N SER A 259 -29.21 -6.06 18.61
CA SER A 259 -28.80 -6.80 19.79
C SER A 259 -28.17 -5.92 20.86
N VAL A 260 -27.36 -4.93 20.48
CA VAL A 260 -26.71 -4.02 21.44
C VAL A 260 -27.72 -3.12 22.13
N VAL A 261 -28.68 -2.56 21.39
CA VAL A 261 -29.75 -1.73 21.98
C VAL A 261 -30.53 -2.55 23.00
N VAL A 262 -31.04 -3.73 22.60
CA VAL A 262 -31.81 -4.63 23.47
C VAL A 262 -31.00 -5.02 24.71
N ASN A 263 -29.76 -5.49 24.53
CA ASN A 263 -28.89 -5.88 25.65
C ASN A 263 -28.58 -4.71 26.58
N SER A 264 -28.41 -3.50 26.03
CA SER A 264 -28.12 -2.32 26.84
C SER A 264 -29.33 -1.85 27.65
N VAL A 265 -30.55 -1.94 27.11
CA VAL A 265 -31.77 -1.65 27.89
C VAL A 265 -31.92 -2.68 29.00
N VAL A 266 -31.91 -3.97 28.65
CA VAL A 266 -32.14 -5.08 29.58
C VAL A 266 -31.12 -5.10 30.72
N LYS A 267 -29.84 -4.90 30.41
CA LYS A 267 -28.76 -4.93 31.41
C LYS A 267 -28.82 -3.79 32.42
N ASN A 268 -29.41 -2.66 32.04
CA ASN A 268 -29.53 -1.49 32.92
C ASN A 268 -30.96 -1.31 33.47
N ALA A 269 -31.89 -2.22 33.16
CA ALA A 269 -33.26 -2.17 33.64
C ALA A 269 -33.37 -2.72 35.06
N GLU A 270 -34.19 -2.08 35.90
CA GLU A 270 -34.47 -2.57 37.25
C GLU A 270 -35.37 -3.81 37.25
N GLU A 271 -36.36 -3.85 36.35
CA GLU A 271 -37.33 -4.95 36.21
C GLU A 271 -37.34 -5.48 34.76
N PRO A 272 -36.31 -6.20 34.29
CA PRO A 272 -36.16 -6.53 32.87
C PRO A 272 -37.34 -7.31 32.25
N TRP A 273 -38.07 -8.10 33.03
CA TRP A 273 -39.25 -8.85 32.57
C TRP A 273 -40.45 -7.97 32.19
N LYS A 274 -40.46 -6.68 32.55
CA LYS A 274 -41.51 -5.73 32.13
C LYS A 274 -41.22 -5.06 30.79
N HIS A 275 -40.09 -5.34 30.15
CA HIS A 275 -39.67 -4.66 28.93
C HIS A 275 -40.07 -5.48 27.69
N VAL A 276 -40.69 -4.80 26.73
CA VAL A 276 -41.19 -5.40 25.47
C VAL A 276 -40.54 -4.68 24.29
N PHE A 277 -39.77 -5.40 23.48
CA PHE A 277 -39.09 -4.87 22.30
C PHE A 277 -39.82 -5.25 21.02
N HIS A 278 -40.34 -4.28 20.29
CA HIS A 278 -40.87 -4.46 18.95
C HIS A 278 -39.82 -4.10 17.90
N VAL A 279 -39.20 -5.15 17.35
CA VAL A 279 -38.17 -5.03 16.32
C VAL A 279 -38.79 -5.18 14.94
N VAL A 280 -38.65 -4.16 14.09
CA VAL A 280 -39.04 -4.26 12.67
C VAL A 280 -37.79 -4.21 11.79
N THR A 281 -37.64 -5.23 10.94
CA THR A 281 -36.51 -5.37 10.02
C THR A 281 -36.98 -5.62 8.59
N ASP A 282 -36.07 -5.51 7.63
CA ASP A 282 -36.33 -5.88 6.25
C ASP A 282 -36.49 -7.42 6.07
N ARG A 283 -36.99 -7.82 4.91
CA ARG A 283 -37.21 -9.23 4.56
C ARG A 283 -35.93 -10.07 4.58
N MET A 284 -34.79 -9.49 4.22
CA MET A 284 -33.52 -10.21 4.15
C MET A 284 -32.97 -10.56 5.52
N ASN A 285 -33.09 -9.64 6.49
CA ASN A 285 -32.55 -9.81 7.83
C ASN A 285 -33.58 -10.40 8.81
N PHE A 286 -34.87 -10.46 8.46
CA PHE A 286 -35.94 -11.00 9.29
C PHE A 286 -35.63 -12.39 9.88
N ALA A 287 -35.28 -13.35 9.03
CA ALA A 287 -34.97 -14.69 9.48
C ALA A 287 -33.70 -14.72 10.34
N ALA A 288 -32.67 -13.96 9.96
CA ALA A 288 -31.42 -13.87 10.70
C ALA A 288 -31.61 -13.28 12.10
N THR A 289 -32.38 -12.21 12.25
CA THR A 289 -32.67 -11.58 13.54
C THR A 289 -33.44 -12.53 14.46
N LYS A 290 -34.42 -13.29 13.93
CA LYS A 290 -35.12 -14.31 14.71
C LYS A 290 -34.18 -15.41 15.21
N VAL A 291 -33.34 -15.93 14.33
CA VAL A 291 -32.36 -16.97 14.68
C VAL A 291 -31.41 -16.45 15.75
N TRP A 292 -30.93 -15.21 15.62
CA TRP A 292 -30.03 -14.59 16.59
C TRP A 292 -30.60 -14.58 18.00
N PHE A 293 -31.82 -14.08 18.19
CA PHE A 293 -32.45 -14.01 19.51
C PHE A 293 -32.98 -15.37 20.01
N LYS A 294 -33.23 -16.35 19.13
CA LYS A 294 -33.50 -17.74 19.55
C LYS A 294 -32.23 -18.47 20.00
N MET A 295 -31.13 -18.30 19.28
CA MET A 295 -29.82 -18.83 19.68
C MET A 295 -29.28 -18.17 20.93
N ARG A 296 -29.69 -16.92 21.18
CA ARG A 296 -29.22 -16.08 22.27
C ARG A 296 -30.41 -15.43 22.98
N PRO A 297 -31.12 -16.20 23.83
CA PRO A 297 -32.25 -15.69 24.58
C PRO A 297 -31.85 -14.48 25.41
N ILE A 298 -32.74 -13.49 25.47
CA ILE A 298 -32.54 -12.27 26.25
C ILE A 298 -32.53 -12.64 27.74
N GLN A 299 -31.53 -12.18 28.47
CA GLN A 299 -31.41 -12.40 29.91
C GLN A 299 -32.46 -11.57 30.68
N GLY A 300 -32.90 -12.04 31.84
CA GLY A 300 -33.81 -11.26 32.70
C GLY A 300 -35.31 -11.29 32.31
N GLY A 301 -35.70 -12.09 31.32
CA GLY A 301 -37.11 -12.36 31.01
C GLY A 301 -37.82 -11.32 30.15
N ALA A 302 -37.10 -10.39 29.52
CA ALA A 302 -37.69 -9.40 28.63
C ALA A 302 -38.32 -10.04 27.38
N HIS A 303 -39.37 -9.42 26.85
CA HIS A 303 -40.12 -9.89 25.69
C HIS A 303 -39.60 -9.23 24.41
N ILE A 304 -39.45 -10.01 23.33
CA ILE A 304 -39.04 -9.48 22.02
C ILE A 304 -39.95 -10.01 20.92
N GLU A 305 -40.51 -9.09 20.15
CA GLU A 305 -41.30 -9.34 18.96
C GLU A 305 -40.48 -8.91 17.73
N ILE A 306 -40.33 -9.81 16.75
CA ILE A 306 -39.58 -9.53 15.52
C ILE A 306 -40.53 -9.63 14.34
N ASN A 307 -40.75 -8.51 13.65
CA ASN A 307 -41.65 -8.37 12.52
C ASN A 307 -40.89 -7.95 11.24
N ALA A 308 -41.33 -8.43 10.08
CA ALA A 308 -40.85 -7.97 8.79
C ALA A 308 -41.68 -6.76 8.35
N VAL A 309 -41.04 -5.73 7.80
CA VAL A 309 -41.76 -4.55 7.27
C VAL A 309 -42.83 -4.90 6.23
N ASP A 310 -42.60 -5.97 5.45
CA ASP A 310 -43.53 -6.43 4.41
C ASP A 310 -44.82 -7.05 4.98
N ASN A 311 -44.86 -7.39 6.27
CA ASN A 311 -46.07 -7.93 6.91
C ASN A 311 -47.15 -6.84 7.10
N PHE A 312 -46.77 -5.56 7.08
CA PHE A 312 -47.68 -4.44 7.28
C PHE A 312 -48.35 -4.03 5.97
N LYS A 313 -49.45 -4.72 5.62
CA LYS A 313 -50.18 -4.50 4.35
C LYS A 313 -50.70 -3.06 4.14
N PHE A 314 -50.94 -2.33 5.22
CA PHE A 314 -51.36 -0.92 5.15
C PHE A 314 -50.25 -0.01 4.59
N LEU A 315 -48.98 -0.43 4.69
CA LEU A 315 -47.82 0.34 4.26
C LEU A 315 -47.54 0.13 2.76
N ASN A 316 -48.40 0.69 1.92
CA ASN A 316 -48.30 0.64 0.46
C ASN A 316 -48.27 2.06 -0.15
N SER A 317 -47.96 2.18 -1.44
CA SER A 317 -47.83 3.47 -2.13
C SER A 317 -49.15 4.25 -2.26
N SER A 318 -50.29 3.59 -2.10
CA SER A 318 -51.60 4.26 -2.04
C SER A 318 -51.83 4.99 -0.71
N TYR A 319 -51.28 4.47 0.40
CA TYR A 319 -51.46 5.05 1.74
C TYR A 319 -50.27 5.90 2.21
N ALA A 320 -49.03 5.54 1.85
CA ALA A 320 -47.83 6.21 2.31
C ALA A 320 -47.18 7.07 1.20
N PRO A 321 -47.28 8.42 1.26
CA PRO A 321 -46.75 9.30 0.22
C PRO A 321 -45.26 9.12 -0.07
N VAL A 322 -44.48 8.81 0.97
CA VAL A 322 -43.05 8.56 0.81
C VAL A 322 -42.77 7.34 -0.06
N LEU A 323 -43.57 6.27 0.02
CA LEU A 323 -43.36 5.08 -0.80
C LEU A 323 -43.66 5.36 -2.26
N ARG A 324 -44.72 6.13 -2.54
CA ARG A 324 -45.03 6.63 -3.88
C ARG A 324 -43.86 7.42 -4.47
N GLN A 325 -43.25 8.29 -3.68
CA GLN A 325 -42.07 9.05 -4.10
C GLN A 325 -40.83 8.16 -4.31
N LEU A 326 -40.57 7.18 -3.44
CA LEU A 326 -39.47 6.20 -3.55
C LEU A 326 -39.61 5.29 -4.78
N GLU A 327 -40.84 5.03 -5.23
CA GLU A 327 -41.14 4.25 -6.43
C GLU A 327 -41.00 5.06 -7.74
N SER A 328 -40.96 6.40 -7.67
CA SER A 328 -40.88 7.26 -8.84
C SER A 328 -39.55 7.14 -9.62
N ALA A 329 -39.63 7.09 -10.95
CA ALA A 329 -38.47 6.94 -11.85
C ALA A 329 -37.47 8.11 -11.73
N ASN A 330 -37.96 9.33 -11.48
CA ASN A 330 -37.15 10.52 -11.30
C ASN A 330 -36.23 10.42 -10.05
N LEU A 331 -36.71 9.81 -8.97
CA LEU A 331 -35.89 9.54 -7.79
C LEU A 331 -34.78 8.54 -8.11
N ARG A 332 -35.13 7.41 -8.75
CA ARG A 332 -34.15 6.38 -9.12
C ARG A 332 -33.05 6.97 -10.01
N LYS A 333 -33.42 7.82 -10.97
CA LYS A 333 -32.48 8.53 -11.86
C LYS A 333 -31.50 9.43 -11.09
N PHE A 334 -32.01 10.24 -10.15
CA PHE A 334 -31.19 11.14 -9.32
C PHE A 334 -30.20 10.40 -8.40
N TYR A 335 -30.54 9.19 -7.94
CA TYR A 335 -29.70 8.39 -7.05
C TYR A 335 -28.70 7.48 -7.78
N PHE A 336 -29.07 6.90 -8.93
CA PHE A 336 -28.30 5.84 -9.58
C PHE A 336 -27.49 6.29 -10.82
N GLU A 337 -27.89 7.35 -11.56
CA GLU A 337 -27.20 7.70 -12.82
C GLU A 337 -25.97 8.62 -12.66
N THR A 338 -25.76 9.29 -11.52
CA THR A 338 -24.67 10.28 -11.36
C THR A 338 -23.70 9.94 -10.23
N MET A 339 -23.08 8.76 -10.26
CA MET A 339 -21.93 8.42 -9.39
C MET A 339 -20.57 8.65 -10.05
N ALA A 340 -20.44 8.57 -11.37
CA ALA A 340 -19.13 8.65 -12.05
C ALA A 340 -18.72 10.09 -12.45
N GLU A 341 -19.64 10.89 -13.01
CA GLU A 341 -19.24 12.11 -13.74
C GLU A 341 -19.22 13.42 -12.92
N ASN A 342 -20.07 13.54 -11.89
CA ASN A 342 -20.24 14.81 -11.15
C ASN A 342 -19.77 14.77 -9.68
N ALA A 343 -19.16 13.67 -9.24
CA ALA A 343 -18.64 13.48 -7.88
C ALA A 343 -17.50 14.46 -7.51
N THR A 344 -16.91 15.13 -8.50
CA THR A 344 -15.74 16.03 -8.34
C THR A 344 -16.10 17.51 -8.19
N LYS A 345 -17.36 17.89 -8.45
CA LYS A 345 -17.78 19.31 -8.54
C LYS A 345 -18.33 19.90 -7.24
N ASP A 346 -18.91 19.11 -6.32
CA ASP A 346 -19.55 19.68 -5.12
C ASP A 346 -19.53 18.74 -3.90
N VAL A 347 -18.66 19.04 -2.93
CA VAL A 347 -18.45 18.25 -1.70
C VAL A 347 -19.70 18.30 -0.81
N ASN A 348 -20.48 19.39 -0.86
CA ASN A 348 -21.65 19.60 0.00
C ASN A 348 -22.85 18.75 -0.40
N ASN A 349 -22.96 18.35 -1.66
CA ASN A 349 -24.10 17.58 -2.17
C ASN A 349 -23.88 16.05 -2.12
N MET A 350 -22.68 15.56 -1.79
CA MET A 350 -22.38 14.13 -1.69
C MET A 350 -23.01 13.43 -0.48
N LYS A 351 -23.19 14.13 0.65
CA LYS A 351 -23.81 13.60 1.89
C LYS A 351 -25.24 13.09 1.67
N PHE A 352 -25.94 13.66 0.68
CA PHE A 352 -27.34 13.40 0.37
C PHE A 352 -27.56 12.21 -0.58
N LYS A 353 -26.50 11.54 -1.05
CA LYS A 353 -26.56 10.33 -1.91
C LYS A 353 -26.39 9.04 -1.10
N ASN A 354 -26.98 8.94 0.10
CA ASN A 354 -26.95 7.75 0.94
C ASN A 354 -28.23 6.91 0.77
N PRO A 355 -28.16 5.64 0.32
CA PRO A 355 -29.33 4.76 0.20
C PRO A 355 -30.13 4.57 1.49
N LYS A 356 -29.53 4.80 2.68
CA LYS A 356 -30.25 4.77 3.96
C LYS A 356 -31.40 5.79 4.04
N TYR A 357 -31.32 6.90 3.32
CA TYR A 357 -32.42 7.88 3.21
C TYR A 357 -33.57 7.41 2.32
N LEU A 358 -33.42 6.26 1.65
CA LEU A 358 -34.45 5.60 0.85
C LEU A 358 -35.06 4.38 1.56
N SER A 359 -34.60 4.05 2.77
CA SER A 359 -35.08 2.87 3.51
C SER A 359 -36.49 3.06 4.03
N LYS A 360 -37.40 2.14 3.65
CA LYS A 360 -38.78 2.10 4.17
C LYS A 360 -38.82 2.02 5.70
N LEU A 361 -37.85 1.33 6.31
CA LEU A 361 -37.73 1.16 7.77
C LEU A 361 -37.62 2.50 8.51
N ASN A 362 -36.93 3.48 7.93
CA ASN A 362 -36.77 4.77 8.57
C ASN A 362 -38.08 5.56 8.65
N HIS A 363 -39.00 5.36 7.71
CA HIS A 363 -40.29 6.08 7.69
C HIS A 363 -41.37 5.40 8.53
N LEU A 364 -41.18 4.16 8.99
CA LEU A 364 -42.09 3.47 9.92
C LEU A 364 -42.32 4.23 11.23
N ARG A 365 -41.35 5.06 11.64
CA ARG A 365 -41.45 5.88 12.85
C ARG A 365 -42.63 6.85 12.84
N PHE A 366 -43.22 7.14 11.66
CA PHE A 366 -44.40 7.99 11.52
C PHE A 366 -45.74 7.22 11.54
N TYR A 367 -45.70 5.90 11.75
CA TYR A 367 -46.87 5.02 11.73
C TYR A 367 -46.99 4.21 13.03
N LEU A 368 -46.42 4.69 14.14
CA LEU A 368 -46.43 3.97 15.43
C LEU A 368 -47.84 3.67 15.95
N PRO A 369 -48.84 4.58 15.87
CA PRO A 369 -50.21 4.26 16.28
C PRO A 369 -50.88 3.18 15.44
N GLU A 370 -50.56 3.11 14.14
CA GLU A 370 -51.07 2.11 13.20
C GLU A 370 -50.40 0.75 13.41
N LEU A 371 -49.12 0.74 13.79
CA LEU A 371 -48.38 -0.46 14.16
C LEU A 371 -48.85 -1.04 15.51
N TYR A 372 -49.14 -0.18 16.48
CA TYR A 372 -49.47 -0.58 17.86
C TYR A 372 -50.75 0.11 18.36
N PRO A 373 -51.94 -0.28 17.87
CA PRO A 373 -53.20 0.41 18.13
C PRO A 373 -53.69 0.30 19.58
N LYS A 374 -53.24 -0.71 20.34
CA LYS A 374 -53.65 -0.94 21.74
C LYS A 374 -52.77 -0.21 22.77
N LEU A 375 -51.62 0.31 22.35
CA LEU A 375 -50.68 0.97 23.26
C LEU A 375 -51.00 2.47 23.39
N HIS A 376 -50.68 3.01 24.57
CA HIS A 376 -50.84 4.43 24.92
C HIS A 376 -49.54 5.22 24.80
N LYS A 377 -48.41 4.64 25.23
CA LYS A 377 -47.08 5.24 25.12
C LYS A 377 -46.07 4.22 24.62
N ILE A 378 -45.10 4.68 23.85
CA ILE A 378 -44.01 3.84 23.33
C ILE A 378 -42.71 4.63 23.24
N LEU A 379 -41.59 4.00 23.60
CA LEU A 379 -40.27 4.61 23.44
C LEU A 379 -39.61 4.14 22.14
N PHE A 380 -39.31 5.07 21.25
CA PHE A 380 -38.56 4.77 20.04
C PHE A 380 -37.05 4.85 20.30
N LEU A 381 -36.30 3.85 19.87
CA LEU A 381 -34.83 3.81 19.91
C LEU A 381 -34.26 3.52 18.51
N ASP A 382 -33.29 4.30 18.05
CA ASP A 382 -32.53 3.96 16.82
C ASP A 382 -31.48 2.87 17.14
N ASP A 383 -30.95 2.21 16.11
CA ASP A 383 -30.00 1.10 16.24
C ASP A 383 -28.56 1.52 16.62
N ASP A 384 -28.28 2.82 16.54
CA ASP A 384 -26.99 3.43 16.85
C ASP A 384 -26.95 4.07 18.25
N VAL A 385 -27.85 3.64 19.14
CA VAL A 385 -27.86 4.07 20.55
C VAL A 385 -27.35 2.99 21.51
N VAL A 386 -26.93 3.45 22.69
CA VAL A 386 -26.60 2.60 23.83
C VAL A 386 -27.26 3.17 25.06
N VAL A 387 -27.99 2.32 25.78
CA VAL A 387 -28.66 2.69 27.03
C VAL A 387 -27.74 2.40 28.21
N GLN A 388 -27.61 3.37 29.11
CA GLN A 388 -26.69 3.34 30.25
C GLN A 388 -27.40 3.37 31.60
N LYS A 389 -28.69 3.73 31.62
CA LYS A 389 -29.50 3.86 32.84
C LYS A 389 -30.91 3.33 32.58
N ASP A 390 -31.62 2.99 33.65
CA ASP A 390 -33.02 2.59 33.56
C ASP A 390 -33.87 3.70 32.93
N LEU A 391 -34.75 3.31 32.00
CA LEU A 391 -35.56 4.23 31.20
C LEU A 391 -37.01 4.31 31.66
N THR A 392 -37.43 3.51 32.65
CA THR A 392 -38.85 3.39 33.04
C THR A 392 -39.44 4.71 33.53
N ALA A 393 -38.62 5.58 34.12
CA ALA A 393 -39.03 6.91 34.55
C ALA A 393 -39.53 7.80 33.39
N LEU A 394 -39.18 7.53 32.13
CA LEU A 394 -39.74 8.24 30.98
C LEU A 394 -41.26 8.06 30.83
N TRP A 395 -41.81 6.91 31.22
CA TRP A 395 -43.27 6.67 31.15
C TRP A 395 -44.06 7.52 32.16
N LYS A 396 -43.40 7.90 33.27
CA LYS A 396 -43.97 8.74 34.33
C LYS A 396 -43.90 10.23 34.01
N ILE A 397 -43.17 10.63 32.96
CA ILE A 397 -43.11 12.03 32.53
C ILE A 397 -44.49 12.42 31.98
N ASP A 398 -45.05 13.50 32.54
CA ASP A 398 -46.20 14.18 31.98
C ASP A 398 -45.81 14.73 30.60
N MET A 399 -46.58 14.44 29.56
CA MET A 399 -46.28 14.89 28.21
C MET A 399 -46.92 16.26 27.89
N ASP A 400 -47.65 16.88 28.83
CA ASP A 400 -48.39 18.15 28.63
C ASP A 400 -49.35 18.08 27.42
N GLY A 401 -49.91 16.88 27.17
CA GLY A 401 -50.71 16.59 25.99
C GLY A 401 -49.97 16.61 24.65
N LYS A 402 -48.63 16.72 24.66
CA LYS A 402 -47.76 16.68 23.47
C LYS A 402 -47.52 15.25 23.00
N VAL A 403 -47.19 15.11 21.71
CA VAL A 403 -47.05 13.83 21.03
C VAL A 403 -45.65 13.24 21.21
N ASN A 404 -44.61 14.06 21.09
CA ASN A 404 -43.20 13.64 21.06
C ASN A 404 -42.42 14.22 22.25
N GLY A 405 -41.73 13.40 23.01
CA GLY A 405 -40.77 13.80 24.03
C GLY A 405 -39.35 13.63 23.49
N ALA A 406 -38.61 14.73 23.33
CA ALA A 406 -37.27 14.71 22.77
C ALA A 406 -36.33 15.71 23.46
N VAL A 407 -35.02 15.43 23.45
CA VAL A 407 -34.02 16.37 23.94
C VAL A 407 -33.66 17.39 22.86
N ASN A 408 -33.72 18.67 23.21
CA ASN A 408 -33.39 19.77 22.31
C ASN A 408 -31.88 19.89 22.05
N THR A 409 -31.50 20.22 20.81
CA THR A 409 -30.09 20.25 20.34
C THR A 409 -29.54 21.64 20.06
N CYS A 410 -30.11 22.69 20.66
CA CYS A 410 -29.78 24.09 20.33
C CYS A 410 -28.28 24.46 20.46
N PHE A 411 -27.51 23.69 21.23
CA PHE A 411 -26.11 23.96 21.60
C PHE A 411 -25.10 22.93 21.09
N GLY A 412 -25.50 21.99 20.21
CA GLY A 412 -24.60 21.02 19.55
C GLY A 412 -24.81 20.98 18.04
N PRO A 413 -24.04 20.18 17.25
CA PRO A 413 -23.90 20.23 15.78
C PRO A 413 -25.18 20.04 14.92
N PHE A 414 -26.35 20.07 15.55
CA PHE A 414 -27.70 19.96 15.01
C PHE A 414 -28.48 21.24 15.37
N HIS A 415 -28.00 22.40 14.92
CA HIS A 415 -28.02 23.62 15.75
C HIS A 415 -29.32 24.44 15.69
N ARG A 416 -30.25 24.22 14.77
CA ARG A 416 -31.59 24.87 14.71
C ARG A 416 -32.37 24.38 13.49
N LEU A 417 -33.67 24.67 13.44
CA LEU A 417 -34.53 24.35 12.29
C LEU A 417 -33.99 24.89 10.95
N SER A 418 -33.31 26.05 10.96
CA SER A 418 -32.73 26.68 9.76
C SER A 418 -31.65 25.86 9.04
N GLU A 419 -31.04 24.89 9.73
CA GLU A 419 -30.08 23.98 9.11
C GLU A 419 -30.77 22.82 8.34
N TYR A 420 -32.04 22.58 8.61
CA TYR A 420 -32.80 21.45 8.07
C TYR A 420 -33.85 21.83 7.04
N LEU A 421 -34.46 23.01 7.19
CA LEU A 421 -35.55 23.48 6.34
C LEU A 421 -35.11 24.65 5.45
N ASN A 422 -35.70 24.74 4.26
CA ASN A 422 -35.42 25.83 3.32
C ASN A 422 -36.25 27.08 3.66
N PHE A 423 -35.72 27.95 4.52
CA PHE A 423 -36.35 29.22 4.89
C PHE A 423 -36.42 30.27 3.77
N SER A 424 -35.83 29.99 2.60
CA SER A 424 -36.07 30.79 1.39
C SER A 424 -37.45 30.52 0.79
N HIS A 425 -38.07 29.37 1.10
CA HIS A 425 -39.39 29.01 0.62
C HIS A 425 -40.48 29.72 1.45
N PRO A 426 -41.46 30.40 0.81
CA PRO A 426 -42.49 31.18 1.51
C PRO A 426 -43.25 30.38 2.56
N LEU A 427 -43.69 29.15 2.23
CA LEU A 427 -44.44 28.28 3.13
C LEU A 427 -43.68 27.92 4.42
N ILE A 428 -42.36 27.73 4.35
CA ILE A 428 -41.54 27.41 5.53
C ILE A 428 -41.35 28.67 6.38
N LYS A 429 -41.08 29.81 5.72
CA LYS A 429 -40.85 31.08 6.39
C LYS A 429 -42.07 31.58 7.17
N GLU A 430 -43.28 31.31 6.67
CA GLU A 430 -44.53 31.72 7.31
C GLU A 430 -44.89 30.85 8.53
N LYS A 431 -44.68 29.53 8.44
CA LYS A 431 -45.15 28.57 9.45
C LYS A 431 -44.13 28.21 10.53
N PHE A 432 -42.83 28.42 10.30
CA PHE A 432 -41.77 27.98 11.20
C PHE A 432 -40.82 29.10 11.60
N ASN A 433 -40.23 28.98 12.79
CA ASN A 433 -39.22 29.91 13.27
C ASN A 433 -37.80 29.36 12.96
N PRO A 434 -36.94 30.07 12.21
CA PRO A 434 -35.59 29.62 11.87
C PRO A 434 -34.68 29.46 13.10
N ARG A 435 -35.03 30.12 14.21
CA ARG A 435 -34.32 30.05 15.49
C ARG A 435 -34.89 29.01 16.45
N ALA A 436 -35.97 28.31 16.10
CA ALA A 436 -36.47 27.22 16.95
C ALA A 436 -35.41 26.12 17.08
N CYS A 437 -35.33 25.56 18.29
CA CYS A 437 -34.44 24.44 18.55
C CYS A 437 -34.91 23.21 17.76
N ALA A 438 -33.94 22.53 17.15
CA ALA A 438 -34.17 21.19 16.64
C ALA A 438 -34.04 20.16 17.77
N TRP A 439 -34.43 18.94 17.47
CA TRP A 439 -34.14 17.72 18.23
C TRP A 439 -33.66 16.66 17.23
N ALA A 440 -33.22 15.49 17.69
CA ALA A 440 -32.84 14.39 16.83
C ALA A 440 -33.67 13.14 17.16
N PHE A 441 -33.96 12.33 16.15
CA PHE A 441 -34.37 10.96 16.42
C PHE A 441 -33.21 10.19 17.06
N GLY A 442 -33.53 9.16 17.85
CA GLY A 442 -32.54 8.28 18.48
C GLY A 442 -33.07 7.74 19.79
N MET A 443 -33.66 8.62 20.60
CA MET A 443 -34.49 8.26 21.72
C MET A 443 -35.64 9.27 21.82
N ASN A 444 -36.86 8.79 21.61
CA ASN A 444 -38.06 9.63 21.61
C ASN A 444 -39.20 8.91 22.33
N MET A 445 -39.80 9.58 23.32
CA MET A 445 -41.02 9.08 23.95
C MET A 445 -42.22 9.55 23.14
N PHE A 446 -43.08 8.64 22.71
CA PHE A 446 -44.29 8.99 21.97
C PHE A 446 -45.54 8.66 22.77
N ASP A 447 -46.42 9.65 22.89
CA ASP A 447 -47.78 9.48 23.39
C ASP A 447 -48.71 9.21 22.19
N LEU A 448 -49.13 7.95 22.06
CA LEU A 448 -49.90 7.46 20.93
C LEU A 448 -51.35 7.95 20.95
N ASP A 449 -51.90 8.25 22.13
CA ASP A 449 -53.25 8.82 22.23
C ASP A 449 -53.26 10.28 21.80
N ALA A 450 -52.27 11.05 22.24
CA ALA A 450 -52.05 12.40 21.73
C ALA A 450 -51.77 12.37 20.23
N TRP A 451 -50.98 11.41 19.73
CA TRP A 451 -50.70 11.26 18.30
C TRP A 451 -51.98 11.09 17.48
N ARG A 452 -52.87 10.17 17.91
CA ARG A 452 -54.16 9.90 17.27
C ARG A 452 -55.07 11.14 17.30
N ARG A 453 -55.13 11.84 18.43
CA ARG A 453 -55.93 13.07 18.59
C ARG A 453 -55.43 14.21 17.69
N GLU A 454 -54.12 14.41 17.62
CA GLU A 454 -53.49 15.47 16.81
C GLU A 454 -53.35 15.09 15.33
N ARG A 455 -53.74 13.87 14.92
CA ARG A 455 -53.64 13.40 13.53
C ARG A 455 -52.24 13.57 12.94
N SER A 456 -51.22 13.22 13.73
CA SER A 456 -49.83 13.51 13.36
C SER A 456 -49.37 12.70 12.14
N THR A 457 -49.94 11.51 11.90
CA THR A 457 -49.67 10.73 10.68
C THR A 457 -50.18 11.48 9.44
N GLU A 458 -51.38 12.08 9.49
CA GLU A 458 -51.90 12.90 8.40
C GLU A 458 -51.09 14.18 8.19
N GLN A 459 -50.59 14.82 9.26
CA GLN A 459 -49.68 15.96 9.15
C GLN A 459 -48.38 15.58 8.44
N TYR A 460 -47.81 14.42 8.78
CA TYR A 460 -46.66 13.88 8.06
C TYR A 460 -46.96 13.64 6.57
N HIS A 461 -48.13 13.07 6.23
CA HIS A 461 -48.53 12.89 4.83
C HIS A 461 -48.67 14.22 4.09
N TYR A 462 -49.30 15.21 4.72
CA TYR A 462 -49.47 16.56 4.19
C TYR A 462 -48.12 17.19 3.82
N TRP A 463 -47.17 17.21 4.75
CA TRP A 463 -45.85 17.78 4.51
C TRP A 463 -45.05 16.98 3.48
N GLN A 464 -45.15 15.65 3.50
CA GLN A 464 -44.44 14.81 2.54
C GLN A 464 -44.96 15.02 1.10
N ASN A 465 -46.26 15.17 0.91
CA ASN A 465 -46.86 15.50 -0.38
C ASN A 465 -46.40 16.87 -0.89
N LEU A 466 -46.34 17.89 -0.02
CA LEU A 466 -45.88 19.23 -0.39
C LEU A 466 -44.38 19.31 -0.72
N ASN A 467 -43.58 18.37 -0.22
CA ASN A 467 -42.15 18.30 -0.51
C ASN A 467 -41.80 17.28 -1.62
N GLU A 468 -42.74 16.95 -2.51
CA GLU A 468 -42.51 16.01 -3.61
C GLU A 468 -41.38 16.47 -4.56
N ASP A 469 -41.26 17.78 -4.77
CA ASP A 469 -40.20 18.43 -5.55
C ASP A 469 -38.91 18.73 -4.76
N ARG A 470 -38.91 18.47 -3.44
CA ARG A 470 -37.79 18.66 -2.50
C ARG A 470 -37.38 20.12 -2.29
N THR A 471 -38.31 21.05 -2.48
CA THR A 471 -38.05 22.48 -2.29
C THR A 471 -38.14 22.93 -0.82
N LEU A 472 -38.92 22.23 0.02
CA LEU A 472 -39.10 22.57 1.44
C LEU A 472 -37.94 22.07 2.31
N TRP A 473 -37.46 20.85 2.07
CA TRP A 473 -36.20 20.34 2.59
C TRP A 473 -35.61 19.32 1.63
N LYS A 474 -34.28 19.14 1.66
CA LYS A 474 -33.60 18.26 0.71
C LYS A 474 -34.03 16.81 0.87
N LEU A 475 -33.67 16.17 2.00
CA LEU A 475 -33.80 14.71 2.20
C LEU A 475 -33.72 14.32 3.70
N GLY A 476 -34.23 13.12 4.01
CA GLY A 476 -34.14 12.47 5.33
C GLY A 476 -35.41 12.58 6.18
N THR A 477 -35.49 11.73 7.21
CA THR A 477 -36.64 11.66 8.13
C THR A 477 -36.60 12.73 9.21
N LEU A 478 -35.41 13.23 9.58
CA LEU A 478 -35.30 14.21 10.65
C LEU A 478 -36.00 15.55 10.31
N PRO A 479 -35.78 16.18 9.14
CA PRO A 479 -36.53 17.38 8.77
C PRO A 479 -38.05 17.14 8.74
N ALA A 480 -38.49 15.97 8.26
CA ALA A 480 -39.89 15.57 8.29
C ALA A 480 -40.43 15.40 9.73
N GLY A 481 -39.64 14.87 10.66
CA GLY A 481 -40.00 14.81 12.07
C GLY A 481 -40.13 16.19 12.70
N LEU A 482 -39.15 17.06 12.46
CA LEU A 482 -39.13 18.43 13.00
C LEU A 482 -40.35 19.24 12.53
N ILE A 483 -40.78 19.07 11.28
CA ILE A 483 -41.92 19.80 10.73
C ILE A 483 -43.25 19.21 11.20
N THR A 484 -43.38 17.87 11.26
CA THR A 484 -44.60 17.20 11.74
C THR A 484 -44.86 17.46 13.22
N PHE A 485 -43.82 17.43 14.07
CA PHE A 485 -43.98 17.56 15.52
C PHE A 485 -43.63 18.94 16.07
N TYR A 486 -43.57 19.97 15.21
CA TYR A 486 -43.06 21.29 15.57
C TYR A 486 -43.74 21.91 16.80
N SER A 487 -45.08 21.86 16.86
CA SER A 487 -45.88 22.38 17.97
C SER A 487 -46.25 21.31 19.01
N THR A 488 -45.97 20.05 18.73
CA THR A 488 -46.37 18.87 19.52
C THR A 488 -45.19 18.13 20.14
N THR A 489 -44.01 18.77 20.24
CA THR A 489 -42.83 18.23 20.93
C THR A 489 -42.68 18.83 22.33
N LYS A 490 -42.55 17.99 23.37
CA LYS A 490 -42.11 18.34 24.72
C LYS A 490 -40.60 18.18 24.83
N SER A 491 -39.92 19.21 25.38
CA SER A 491 -38.49 19.14 25.67
C SER A 491 -38.24 18.24 26.87
N LEU A 492 -37.37 17.24 26.69
CA LEU A 492 -36.84 16.43 27.79
C LEU A 492 -35.53 17.01 28.32
N ASP A 493 -35.18 16.64 29.55
CA ASP A 493 -33.90 17.01 30.16
C ASP A 493 -32.72 16.45 29.36
N LYS A 494 -31.63 17.23 29.25
CA LYS A 494 -30.43 16.86 28.47
C LYS A 494 -29.76 15.57 28.97
N ALA A 495 -29.95 15.20 30.24
CA ALA A 495 -29.45 13.94 30.80
C ALA A 495 -30.14 12.70 30.20
N TRP A 496 -31.26 12.83 29.48
CA TRP A 496 -31.92 11.68 28.86
C TRP A 496 -31.22 11.20 27.58
N HIS A 497 -30.70 12.10 26.75
CA HIS A 497 -30.16 11.78 25.42
C HIS A 497 -28.98 12.67 25.04
N VAL A 498 -27.82 12.06 24.81
CA VAL A 498 -26.62 12.75 24.30
C VAL A 498 -26.24 12.18 22.93
N LEU A 499 -26.05 13.09 21.98
CA LEU A 499 -25.83 12.80 20.56
C LEU A 499 -24.50 13.36 20.05
N GLY A 500 -24.05 12.79 18.94
CA GLY A 500 -22.89 13.26 18.18
C GLY A 500 -21.67 12.36 18.32
N LEU A 501 -21.77 11.19 18.97
CA LEU A 501 -20.62 10.29 19.15
C LEU A 501 -20.08 9.75 17.82
N GLY A 502 -20.83 9.85 16.71
CA GLY A 502 -20.38 9.48 15.36
C GLY A 502 -19.88 10.64 14.50
N ILE A 503 -19.77 11.88 15.03
CA ILE A 503 -19.29 13.08 14.30
C ILE A 503 -18.33 13.94 15.14
N ASN A 504 -18.60 14.10 16.44
CA ASN A 504 -17.89 15.03 17.31
C ASN A 504 -16.93 14.30 18.28
N PRO A 505 -15.60 14.38 18.07
CA PRO A 505 -14.62 13.75 18.96
C PRO A 505 -14.46 14.48 20.30
N SER A 506 -15.13 15.61 20.51
CA SER A 506 -14.95 16.53 21.65
C SER A 506 -16.08 16.48 22.69
N ILE A 507 -17.02 15.53 22.58
CA ILE A 507 -18.07 15.35 23.60
C ILE A 507 -17.39 14.99 24.93
N SER A 508 -17.80 15.67 26.00
CA SER A 508 -17.19 15.48 27.31
C SER A 508 -17.59 14.13 27.90
N THR A 509 -16.68 13.50 28.66
CA THR A 509 -16.97 12.24 29.35
C THR A 509 -18.08 12.44 30.40
N GLU A 510 -18.12 13.60 31.05
CA GLU A 510 -19.19 13.94 32.01
C GLU A 510 -20.59 13.97 31.37
N GLU A 511 -20.73 14.51 30.15
CA GLU A 511 -21.99 14.46 29.42
C GLU A 511 -22.38 13.03 29.06
N ILE A 512 -21.41 12.20 28.67
CA ILE A 512 -21.62 10.78 28.37
C ILE A 512 -22.07 10.02 29.62
N ASP A 513 -21.43 10.20 30.77
CA ASP A 513 -21.74 9.45 32.00
C ASP A 513 -23.07 9.90 32.63
N LYS A 514 -23.44 11.18 32.47
CA LYS A 514 -24.73 11.69 32.92
C LYS A 514 -25.88 11.20 32.05
N ALA A 515 -25.64 10.93 30.78
CA ALA A 515 -26.67 10.54 29.82
C ALA A 515 -27.26 9.14 30.09
N ALA A 516 -28.59 9.04 30.09
CA ALA A 516 -29.31 7.76 30.11
C ALA A 516 -29.15 7.03 28.77
N VAL A 517 -29.21 7.75 27.65
CA VAL A 517 -28.98 7.20 26.30
C VAL A 517 -27.89 8.00 25.59
N ILE A 518 -26.90 7.30 25.06
CA ILE A 518 -25.85 7.88 24.22
C ILE A 518 -26.05 7.44 22.77
N HIS A 519 -25.79 8.34 21.84
CA HIS A 519 -26.15 8.16 20.44
C HIS A 519 -24.97 8.42 19.51
N PHE A 520 -24.59 7.39 18.74
CA PHE A 520 -23.58 7.43 17.69
C PHE A 520 -24.12 8.05 16.40
N SER A 521 -24.79 9.20 16.51
CA SER A 521 -25.29 9.95 15.36
C SER A 521 -24.13 10.40 14.47
N GLY A 522 -24.25 10.21 13.15
CA GLY A 522 -23.17 10.42 12.17
C GLY A 522 -22.80 9.22 11.32
N ASP A 523 -21.73 9.36 10.54
CA ASP A 523 -21.24 8.34 9.60
C ASP A 523 -20.26 7.36 10.28
N MET A 524 -19.58 7.77 11.36
CA MET A 524 -18.63 6.92 12.10
C MET A 524 -19.34 6.01 13.11
N LYS A 525 -20.13 5.06 12.59
CA LYS A 525 -20.87 4.09 13.41
C LYS A 525 -19.95 3.12 14.14
N PRO A 526 -20.28 2.67 15.36
CA PRO A 526 -19.38 1.89 16.22
C PRO A 526 -19.03 0.50 15.66
N TRP A 527 -19.89 -0.05 14.79
CA TRP A 527 -19.67 -1.33 14.09
C TRP A 527 -18.88 -1.19 12.77
N LEU A 528 -18.45 0.01 12.40
CA LEU A 528 -17.62 0.26 11.21
C LEU A 528 -16.14 0.43 11.59
N ASP A 529 -15.25 0.18 10.65
CA ASP A 529 -13.80 0.35 10.85
C ASP A 529 -13.39 1.82 11.03
N ILE A 530 -14.22 2.75 10.55
CA ILE A 530 -14.05 4.19 10.69
C ILE A 530 -14.60 4.75 12.01
N ALA A 531 -15.08 3.90 12.92
CA ALA A 531 -15.60 4.33 14.22
C ALA A 531 -14.57 5.13 15.02
N MET A 532 -15.05 6.11 15.79
CA MET A 532 -14.17 6.82 16.73
C MET A 532 -13.74 5.88 17.86
N ASN A 533 -12.44 5.54 17.89
CA ASN A 533 -11.87 4.65 18.91
C ASN A 533 -12.18 5.11 20.35
N ARG A 534 -12.24 6.44 20.59
CA ARG A 534 -12.59 7.02 21.90
C ARG A 534 -13.92 6.50 22.44
N TYR A 535 -14.96 6.39 21.60
CA TYR A 535 -16.31 6.04 22.04
C TYR A 535 -16.69 4.58 21.76
N LYS A 536 -15.91 3.87 20.93
CA LYS A 536 -16.21 2.50 20.50
C LYS A 536 -16.45 1.53 21.66
N HIS A 537 -15.70 1.67 22.76
CA HIS A 537 -15.81 0.83 23.95
C HIS A 537 -17.20 0.89 24.62
N LEU A 538 -17.92 2.01 24.49
CA LEU A 538 -19.26 2.19 25.06
C LEU A 538 -20.29 1.27 24.38
N TRP A 539 -20.08 0.96 23.11
CA TRP A 539 -20.93 0.06 22.32
C TRP A 539 -20.46 -1.40 22.45
N THR A 540 -19.15 -1.66 22.35
CA THR A 540 -18.62 -3.03 22.35
C THR A 540 -18.87 -3.80 23.64
N LYS A 541 -19.03 -3.12 24.79
CA LYS A 541 -19.35 -3.76 26.08
C LYS A 541 -20.71 -4.48 26.12
N TYR A 542 -21.59 -4.21 25.15
CA TYR A 542 -22.89 -4.87 24.99
C TYR A 542 -22.91 -5.88 23.84
N ILE A 543 -21.81 -6.01 23.09
CA ILE A 543 -21.57 -7.14 22.19
C ILE A 543 -21.12 -8.32 23.05
N PHE A 544 -22.08 -9.04 23.61
CA PHE A 544 -21.94 -10.23 24.45
C PHE A 544 -20.90 -10.18 25.58
N VAL A 545 -21.43 -10.02 26.78
CA VAL A 545 -20.89 -10.52 28.05
C VAL A 545 -21.68 -11.80 28.37
N GLY A 546 -21.03 -12.97 28.39
CA GLY A 546 -21.64 -14.24 28.82
C GLY A 546 -20.91 -15.49 28.32
N THR A 547 -20.27 -16.19 29.24
CA THR A 547 -19.57 -17.48 29.12
C THR A 547 -20.47 -18.67 28.78
N PHE A 548 -19.85 -19.68 28.13
CA PHE A 548 -20.23 -21.09 27.88
C PHE A 548 -20.99 -21.49 26.59
N GLY A 549 -20.34 -22.41 25.87
CA GLY A 549 -20.91 -23.72 25.51
C GLY A 549 -21.86 -23.79 24.31
N PHE A 550 -21.32 -24.11 23.13
CA PHE A 550 -22.04 -24.96 22.17
C PHE A 550 -21.11 -26.06 21.68
N SER A 551 -21.26 -27.24 22.28
CA SER A 551 -21.03 -28.50 21.59
C SER A 551 -22.13 -28.70 20.56
N SER A 552 -21.79 -29.16 19.36
CA SER A 552 -22.71 -29.91 18.50
C SER A 552 -22.16 -31.33 18.37
N GLN A 553 -22.80 -32.27 19.05
CA GLN A 553 -22.65 -33.71 18.79
C GLN A 553 -23.57 -34.12 17.64
N ALA A 554 -23.09 -35.06 16.81
CA ALA A 554 -23.86 -36.17 16.26
C ALA A 554 -22.87 -37.33 15.96
N PRO A 555 -23.32 -38.60 15.87
CA PRO A 555 -23.85 -39.43 16.95
C PRO A 555 -22.92 -40.62 17.26
N SER A 556 -23.04 -41.15 18.48
CA SER A 556 -22.33 -42.33 18.97
C SER A 556 -23.02 -43.64 18.56
N THR A 557 -22.26 -44.56 17.95
CA THR A 557 -22.42 -46.01 18.17
C THR A 557 -21.07 -46.71 18.14
N TYR A 558 -20.97 -47.75 18.97
CA TYR A 558 -19.85 -48.71 19.16
C TYR A 558 -18.77 -48.39 20.21
N SER A 559 -19.16 -48.73 21.45
CA SER A 559 -18.50 -49.67 22.36
C SER A 559 -17.04 -49.46 22.78
N ALA A 560 -16.91 -49.27 24.10
CA ALA A 560 -15.75 -49.53 24.94
C ALA A 560 -14.93 -50.76 24.55
N ILE A 561 -13.62 -50.58 24.32
CA ILE A 561 -12.57 -51.54 24.68
C ILE A 561 -11.31 -50.75 25.10
N GLN A 562 -10.90 -51.04 26.35
CA GLN A 562 -9.55 -50.93 26.92
C GLN A 562 -8.90 -49.56 27.11
N GLY A 563 -8.63 -49.27 28.39
CA GLY A 563 -7.65 -48.27 28.78
C GLY A 563 -6.24 -48.77 28.50
N GLU A 564 -5.37 -47.84 28.15
CA GLU A 564 -3.94 -47.90 28.42
C GLU A 564 -3.38 -46.47 28.50
N ARG A 565 -2.39 -46.31 29.36
CA ARG A 565 -1.75 -45.05 29.76
C ARG A 565 -1.08 -44.36 28.56
N MET A 566 -1.23 -43.03 28.48
CA MET A 566 -0.16 -42.11 28.03
C MET A 566 -0.23 -40.90 28.97
N ALA A 567 0.55 -40.85 30.05
CA ALA A 567 1.94 -40.39 30.05
C ALA A 567 2.11 -39.00 29.40
N ASP A 568 2.16 -37.98 30.24
CA ASP A 568 3.01 -36.79 30.14
C ASP A 568 3.67 -36.53 28.77
N GLN A 569 3.09 -35.61 27.97
CA GLN A 569 3.82 -34.94 26.88
C GLN A 569 3.42 -33.46 26.82
N SER A 570 4.35 -32.60 27.25
CA SER A 570 4.42 -31.19 26.84
C SER A 570 4.22 -31.05 25.31
N PRO A 571 3.53 -30.00 24.81
CA PRO A 571 3.36 -29.83 23.36
C PRO A 571 4.72 -29.74 22.66
N LYS A 572 4.95 -30.65 21.70
CA LYS A 572 6.21 -30.73 20.95
C LYS A 572 6.37 -29.45 20.11
N LEU A 573 7.38 -28.64 20.43
CA LEU A 573 7.69 -27.40 19.73
C LEU A 573 8.04 -27.67 18.26
N THR A 574 7.64 -26.76 17.36
CA THR A 574 7.95 -26.85 15.93
C THR A 574 9.32 -26.26 15.62
N ARG A 575 9.90 -26.68 14.49
CA ARG A 575 11.24 -26.27 14.08
C ARG A 575 11.28 -24.85 13.50
N ILE A 576 10.20 -24.44 12.85
CA ILE A 576 10.07 -23.17 12.13
C ILE A 576 8.60 -22.72 12.10
N GLY A 577 8.36 -21.42 11.99
CA GLY A 577 7.02 -20.84 11.76
C GLY A 577 6.88 -20.21 10.37
N LEU A 578 5.66 -20.16 9.84
CA LEU A 578 5.33 -19.39 8.64
C LEU A 578 4.08 -18.52 8.84
N ALA A 579 4.24 -17.21 8.64
CA ALA A 579 3.20 -16.20 8.73
C ALA A 579 2.81 -15.68 7.34
N GLY A 580 1.55 -15.87 6.95
CA GLY A 580 1.01 -15.45 5.65
C GLY A 580 0.70 -16.64 4.73
N LEU A 581 -0.57 -17.03 4.67
CA LEU A 581 -1.05 -18.26 4.03
C LEU A 581 -1.86 -18.00 2.76
N ALA A 582 -1.34 -17.14 1.89
CA ALA A 582 -1.75 -17.14 0.49
C ALA A 582 -1.17 -18.38 -0.23
N VAL A 583 -1.50 -18.57 -1.51
CA VAL A 583 -1.07 -19.72 -2.33
C VAL A 583 0.42 -20.09 -2.15
N MET A 584 1.32 -19.09 -2.25
CA MET A 584 2.77 -19.30 -2.03
C MET A 584 3.11 -19.79 -0.61
N GLY A 585 2.47 -19.21 0.42
CA GLY A 585 2.74 -19.52 1.81
C GLY A 585 2.22 -20.89 2.23
N GLN A 586 1.05 -21.28 1.73
CA GLN A 586 0.51 -22.63 1.94
C GLN A 586 1.45 -23.69 1.35
N ASN A 587 1.83 -23.52 0.07
CA ASN A 587 2.66 -24.49 -0.62
C ASN A 587 4.07 -24.59 -0.03
N LEU A 588 4.68 -23.47 0.37
CA LEU A 588 5.96 -23.50 1.04
C LEU A 588 5.88 -24.18 2.42
N ALA A 589 4.81 -23.95 3.18
CA ALA A 589 4.60 -24.62 4.46
C ALA A 589 4.45 -26.15 4.30
N LEU A 590 3.67 -26.58 3.31
CA LEU A 590 3.50 -28.00 2.99
C LEU A 590 4.80 -28.64 2.51
N ASN A 591 5.58 -27.94 1.68
CA ASN A 591 6.91 -28.40 1.25
C ASN A 591 7.85 -28.59 2.45
N ILE A 592 7.95 -27.60 3.35
CA ILE A 592 8.77 -27.70 4.57
C ILE A 592 8.34 -28.92 5.41
N ALA A 593 7.02 -29.11 5.60
CA ALA A 593 6.48 -30.22 6.36
C ALA A 593 6.78 -31.59 5.73
N GLU A 594 6.65 -31.70 4.41
CA GLU A 594 6.97 -32.90 3.63
C GLU A 594 8.47 -33.26 3.70
N LYS A 595 9.37 -32.28 3.83
CA LYS A 595 10.81 -32.53 4.06
C LYS A 595 11.15 -32.93 5.51
N GLY A 596 10.14 -33.19 6.33
CA GLY A 596 10.27 -33.72 7.68
C GLY A 596 10.48 -32.67 8.77
N PHE A 597 10.19 -31.40 8.48
CA PHE A 597 10.31 -30.33 9.47
C PHE A 597 8.92 -29.93 10.01
N PRO A 598 8.61 -30.19 11.29
CA PRO A 598 7.39 -29.71 11.91
C PRO A 598 7.31 -28.18 11.81
N ILE A 599 6.18 -27.66 11.30
CA ILE A 599 6.00 -26.24 11.03
C ILE A 599 4.73 -25.70 11.69
N SER A 600 4.87 -24.57 12.39
CA SER A 600 3.72 -23.79 12.83
C SER A 600 3.29 -22.82 11.74
N VAL A 601 1.99 -22.64 11.53
CA VAL A 601 1.47 -21.69 10.55
C VAL A 601 0.48 -20.70 11.17
N TYR A 602 0.59 -19.45 10.75
CA TYR A 602 -0.26 -18.35 11.20
C TYR A 602 -0.70 -17.48 10.03
N ASN A 603 -1.93 -16.98 10.09
CA ASN A 603 -2.42 -15.99 9.16
C ASN A 603 -3.48 -15.10 9.80
N ARG A 604 -3.48 -13.81 9.45
CA ARG A 604 -4.46 -12.84 9.96
C ARG A 604 -5.91 -13.28 9.73
N THR A 605 -6.18 -13.93 8.61
CA THR A 605 -7.46 -14.58 8.33
C THR A 605 -7.36 -16.05 8.75
N THR A 606 -8.02 -16.41 9.85
CA THR A 606 -7.94 -17.74 10.46
C THR A 606 -8.41 -18.86 9.55
N SER A 607 -9.39 -18.63 8.67
CA SER A 607 -9.85 -19.65 7.72
C SER A 607 -8.75 -20.16 6.78
N LYS A 608 -7.71 -19.35 6.51
CA LYS A 608 -6.54 -19.78 5.73
C LYS A 608 -5.61 -20.70 6.53
N VAL A 609 -5.58 -20.56 7.85
CA VAL A 609 -4.90 -21.51 8.74
C VAL A 609 -5.61 -22.86 8.66
N ASP A 610 -6.93 -22.85 8.84
CA ASP A 610 -7.76 -24.06 8.83
C ASP A 610 -7.65 -24.81 7.49
N GLU A 611 -7.75 -24.08 6.36
CA GLU A 611 -7.55 -24.61 5.01
C GLU A 611 -6.18 -25.26 4.81
N THR A 612 -5.12 -24.63 5.34
CA THR A 612 -3.74 -25.16 5.21
C THR A 612 -3.54 -26.43 6.03
N VAL A 613 -4.05 -26.45 7.26
CA VAL A 613 -3.97 -27.61 8.15
C VAL A 613 -4.79 -28.77 7.60
N GLU A 614 -5.99 -28.50 7.07
CA GLU A 614 -6.82 -29.54 6.48
C GLU A 614 -6.17 -30.11 5.22
N ARG A 615 -5.60 -29.26 4.37
CA ARG A 615 -4.83 -29.69 3.21
C ARG A 615 -3.61 -30.54 3.60
N ALA A 616 -2.92 -30.19 4.68
CA ALA A 616 -1.82 -30.98 5.21
C ALA A 616 -2.24 -32.38 5.67
N LYS A 617 -3.45 -32.54 6.25
CA LYS A 617 -4.00 -33.86 6.60
C LYS A 617 -4.28 -34.70 5.38
N VAL A 618 -4.89 -34.11 4.35
CA VAL A 618 -5.23 -34.79 3.09
C VAL A 618 -3.98 -35.19 2.31
N GLU A 619 -2.95 -34.34 2.26
CA GLU A 619 -1.67 -34.58 1.57
C GLU A 619 -0.69 -35.46 2.38
N GLY A 620 -1.18 -36.50 3.07
CA GLY A 620 -0.33 -37.47 3.76
C GLY A 620 -0.05 -37.17 5.23
N ASN A 621 -0.96 -36.46 5.91
CA ASN A 621 -0.86 -36.12 7.33
C ASN A 621 0.45 -35.41 7.71
N LEU A 622 0.79 -34.39 6.94
CA LEU A 622 2.02 -33.61 7.11
C LEU A 622 2.01 -32.84 8.46
N PRO A 623 3.18 -32.67 9.11
CA PRO A 623 3.27 -32.05 10.44
C PRO A 623 3.14 -30.52 10.41
N VAL A 624 1.97 -30.02 10.01
CA VAL A 624 1.60 -28.60 9.97
C VAL A 624 0.64 -28.29 11.11
N PHE A 625 1.02 -27.34 11.97
CA PHE A 625 0.25 -26.97 13.16
C PHE A 625 -0.27 -25.54 13.02
N GLY A 626 -1.60 -25.39 13.05
CA GLY A 626 -2.26 -24.09 12.86
C GLY A 626 -2.47 -23.32 14.16
N PHE A 627 -2.18 -22.02 14.13
CA PHE A 627 -2.39 -21.11 15.27
C PHE A 627 -3.20 -19.89 14.81
N HIS A 628 -4.18 -19.50 15.63
CA HIS A 628 -5.12 -18.43 15.29
C HIS A 628 -4.76 -17.08 15.89
N ASP A 629 -3.85 -17.04 16.85
CA ASP A 629 -3.31 -15.82 17.46
C ASP A 629 -1.77 -15.76 17.37
N PRO A 630 -1.18 -14.55 17.32
CA PRO A 630 0.28 -14.40 17.17
C PRO A 630 1.09 -14.92 18.36
N GLU A 631 0.56 -14.85 19.58
CA GLU A 631 1.30 -15.22 20.79
C GLU A 631 1.49 -16.74 20.85
N SER A 632 0.40 -17.50 20.70
CA SER A 632 0.45 -18.96 20.65
C SER A 632 1.29 -19.46 19.47
N PHE A 633 1.20 -18.79 18.32
CA PHE A 633 2.04 -19.07 17.16
C PHE A 633 3.54 -18.92 17.48
N VAL A 634 3.97 -17.79 18.04
CA VAL A 634 5.39 -17.56 18.36
C VAL A 634 5.87 -18.51 19.46
N GLN A 635 5.04 -18.77 20.47
CA GLN A 635 5.38 -19.67 21.59
C GLN A 635 5.46 -21.15 21.18
N SER A 636 4.82 -21.53 20.08
CA SER A 636 4.86 -22.91 19.57
C SER A 636 6.18 -23.31 18.89
N ILE A 637 7.07 -22.35 18.63
CA ILE A 637 8.32 -22.54 17.87
C ILE A 637 9.50 -22.66 18.84
N GLN A 638 10.41 -23.59 18.57
CA GLN A 638 11.63 -23.76 19.37
C GLN A 638 12.56 -22.54 19.30
N LYS A 639 13.38 -22.33 20.33
CA LYS A 639 14.40 -21.27 20.36
C LYS A 639 15.70 -21.70 19.68
N PRO A 640 16.44 -20.79 18.99
CA PRO A 640 16.01 -19.46 18.58
C PRO A 640 14.84 -19.58 17.59
N ARG A 641 13.80 -18.77 17.79
CA ARG A 641 12.57 -18.84 17.00
C ARG A 641 12.83 -18.29 15.62
N VAL A 642 12.38 -19.01 14.59
CA VAL A 642 12.54 -18.59 13.21
C VAL A 642 11.18 -18.54 12.54
N ILE A 643 10.82 -17.37 12.01
CA ILE A 643 9.53 -17.15 11.35
C ILE A 643 9.73 -16.65 9.92
N ILE A 644 9.27 -17.42 8.93
CA ILE A 644 9.18 -16.99 7.53
C ILE A 644 7.89 -16.18 7.35
N MET A 645 7.98 -15.03 6.71
CA MET A 645 6.87 -14.17 6.36
C MET A 645 6.62 -14.18 4.86
N LEU A 646 5.40 -14.52 4.45
CA LEU A 646 4.93 -14.45 3.07
C LEU A 646 3.64 -13.64 2.97
N VAL A 647 3.77 -12.34 3.26
CA VAL A 647 2.67 -11.37 3.22
C VAL A 647 2.85 -10.39 2.06
N LYS A 648 1.78 -9.64 1.75
CA LYS A 648 1.83 -8.62 0.70
C LYS A 648 2.87 -7.55 1.05
N ALA A 649 3.78 -7.25 0.13
CA ALA A 649 4.84 -6.25 0.30
C ALA A 649 4.32 -4.85 0.70
N GLY A 650 5.18 -4.06 1.34
CA GLY A 650 4.85 -2.74 1.90
C GLY A 650 4.33 -2.78 3.34
N ALA A 651 3.43 -1.88 3.70
CA ALA A 651 2.94 -1.69 5.08
C ALA A 651 2.45 -2.97 5.80
N PRO A 652 1.83 -3.97 5.14
CA PRO A 652 1.46 -5.22 5.81
C PRO A 652 2.66 -5.99 6.39
N VAL A 653 3.84 -5.92 5.77
CA VAL A 653 5.07 -6.54 6.29
C VAL A 653 5.47 -5.88 7.61
N ASP A 654 5.55 -4.55 7.64
CA ASP A 654 5.92 -3.81 8.86
C ASP A 654 4.93 -4.03 10.02
N GLN A 655 3.63 -4.13 9.71
CA GLN A 655 2.60 -4.47 10.71
C GLN A 655 2.80 -5.89 11.27
N THR A 656 3.13 -6.84 10.41
CA THR A 656 3.34 -8.24 10.80
C THR A 656 4.62 -8.37 11.63
N ILE A 657 5.71 -7.73 11.22
CA ILE A 657 6.96 -7.65 12.01
C ILE A 657 6.66 -7.11 13.41
N LYS A 658 5.95 -5.97 13.51
CA LYS A 658 5.58 -5.37 14.81
C LYS A 658 4.74 -6.32 15.67
N THR A 659 3.84 -7.07 15.05
CA THR A 659 2.96 -8.01 15.75
C THR A 659 3.75 -9.20 16.30
N LEU A 660 4.62 -9.80 15.48
CA LEU A 660 5.37 -10.99 15.86
C LEU A 660 6.50 -10.65 16.84
N SER A 661 7.27 -9.58 16.58
CA SER A 661 8.40 -9.15 17.42
C SER A 661 8.01 -8.82 18.87
N ALA A 662 6.73 -8.51 19.14
CA ALA A 662 6.24 -8.30 20.50
C ALA A 662 6.33 -9.56 21.39
N TYR A 663 6.43 -10.74 20.79
CA TYR A 663 6.49 -12.03 21.47
C TYR A 663 7.82 -12.77 21.24
N MET A 664 8.76 -12.14 20.53
CA MET A 664 10.09 -12.70 20.23
C MET A 664 11.13 -12.22 21.23
N GLU A 665 12.19 -13.00 21.41
CA GLU A 665 13.29 -12.74 22.32
C GLU A 665 14.60 -12.46 21.56
N LYS A 666 15.60 -11.91 22.24
CA LYS A 666 16.91 -11.64 21.62
C LYS A 666 17.50 -12.94 21.05
N GLY A 667 17.99 -12.86 19.81
CA GLY A 667 18.48 -14.01 19.05
C GLY A 667 17.44 -14.69 18.17
N ASP A 668 16.14 -14.39 18.33
CA ASP A 668 15.11 -14.87 17.40
C ASP A 668 15.22 -14.17 16.03
N CYS A 669 14.68 -14.80 14.98
CA CYS A 669 14.87 -14.42 13.59
C CYS A 669 13.56 -14.28 12.82
N ILE A 670 13.45 -13.19 12.05
CA ILE A 670 12.39 -12.98 11.06
C ILE A 670 12.98 -13.10 9.64
N ILE A 671 12.34 -13.89 8.78
CA ILE A 671 12.73 -14.06 7.38
C ILE A 671 11.62 -13.52 6.48
N ASP A 672 11.91 -12.51 5.67
CA ASP A 672 10.93 -11.94 4.73
C ASP A 672 11.04 -12.62 3.37
N GLY A 673 10.13 -13.54 3.10
CA GLY A 673 10.01 -14.27 1.84
C GLY A 673 9.33 -13.48 0.71
N GLY A 674 8.89 -12.25 0.99
CA GLY A 674 8.15 -11.42 0.05
C GLY A 674 8.99 -10.85 -1.10
N ASN A 675 8.32 -10.45 -2.18
CA ASN A 675 8.92 -9.61 -3.21
C ASN A 675 9.00 -8.16 -2.72
N GLU A 676 10.09 -7.83 -2.04
CA GLU A 676 10.29 -6.52 -1.41
C GLU A 676 11.37 -5.70 -2.10
N TRP A 677 11.27 -4.37 -1.99
CA TRP A 677 12.34 -3.46 -2.38
C TRP A 677 13.54 -3.60 -1.44
N TYR A 678 14.73 -3.80 -1.98
CA TYR A 678 15.91 -4.18 -1.17
C TYR A 678 16.27 -3.19 -0.06
N GLU A 679 16.03 -1.89 -0.22
CA GLU A 679 16.30 -0.89 0.84
C GLU A 679 15.30 -1.00 2.00
N ASN A 680 14.08 -1.50 1.75
CA ASN A 680 13.15 -1.81 2.85
C ASN A 680 13.69 -2.97 3.69
N THR A 681 14.32 -3.96 3.07
CA THR A 681 15.02 -5.04 3.77
C THR A 681 16.16 -4.48 4.62
N GLU A 682 17.02 -3.61 4.07
CA GLU A 682 18.12 -2.97 4.84
C GLU A 682 17.61 -2.12 6.00
N ARG A 683 16.51 -1.37 5.81
CA ARG A 683 15.87 -0.58 6.87
C ARG A 683 15.33 -1.49 7.98
N ARG A 684 14.65 -2.58 7.62
CA ARG A 684 14.07 -3.53 8.58
C ARG A 684 15.13 -4.32 9.32
N GLU A 685 16.21 -4.69 8.65
CA GLU A 685 17.37 -5.33 9.28
C GLU A 685 17.94 -4.46 10.40
N LYS A 686 18.15 -3.16 10.15
CA LYS A 686 18.59 -2.22 11.19
C LYS A 686 17.60 -2.10 12.34
N ALA A 687 16.31 -1.95 12.04
CA ALA A 687 15.26 -1.84 13.05
C ALA A 687 15.12 -3.10 13.93
N MET A 688 15.32 -4.29 13.36
CA MET A 688 15.29 -5.55 14.12
C MET A 688 16.55 -5.75 14.96
N ALA A 689 17.71 -5.34 14.46
CA ALA A 689 18.95 -5.38 15.23
C ALA A 689 18.86 -4.53 16.52
N GLU A 690 18.17 -3.38 16.49
CA GLU A 690 17.91 -2.56 17.69
C GLU A 690 17.07 -3.29 18.76
N LEU A 691 16.24 -4.25 18.36
CA LEU A 691 15.46 -5.12 19.25
C LEU A 691 16.24 -6.39 19.67
N GLY A 692 17.45 -6.58 19.15
CA GLY A 692 18.25 -7.80 19.33
C GLY A 692 17.72 -8.99 18.53
N LEU A 693 16.93 -8.75 17.49
CA LEU A 693 16.39 -9.76 16.58
C LEU A 693 17.22 -9.81 15.29
N LEU A 694 17.31 -11.00 14.70
CA LEU A 694 17.91 -11.19 13.38
C LEU A 694 16.86 -10.99 12.27
N TYR A 695 17.29 -10.47 11.13
CA TYR A 695 16.44 -10.30 9.95
C TYR A 695 17.15 -10.82 8.70
N LEU A 696 16.40 -11.51 7.84
CA LEU A 696 16.89 -12.05 6.58
C LEU A 696 15.87 -11.79 5.46
N GLY A 697 16.30 -11.16 4.37
CA GLY A 697 15.51 -11.11 3.14
C GLY A 697 15.67 -12.43 2.38
N LEU A 698 14.57 -13.05 1.95
CA LEU A 698 14.58 -14.31 1.22
C LEU A 698 13.82 -14.17 -0.10
N GLY A 699 14.54 -14.06 -1.21
CA GLY A 699 13.91 -14.14 -2.52
C GLY A 699 13.41 -15.55 -2.81
N VAL A 700 12.11 -15.74 -3.04
CA VAL A 700 11.51 -17.05 -3.38
C VAL A 700 10.95 -17.04 -4.79
N SER A 701 11.45 -17.89 -5.69
CA SER A 701 10.96 -18.00 -7.08
C SER A 701 10.52 -19.42 -7.42
N GLY A 702 9.44 -19.55 -8.21
CA GLY A 702 8.90 -20.84 -8.66
C GLY A 702 7.39 -20.92 -8.86
N GLY A 703 6.67 -19.85 -8.51
CA GLY A 703 5.21 -19.83 -8.60
C GLY A 703 4.57 -20.81 -7.62
N GLU A 704 3.31 -21.12 -7.85
CA GLU A 704 2.52 -21.99 -6.99
C GLU A 704 3.14 -23.40 -6.88
N GLU A 705 3.40 -24.03 -8.02
CA GLU A 705 3.94 -25.38 -8.10
C GLU A 705 5.39 -25.44 -7.59
N GLY A 706 6.23 -24.48 -7.96
CA GLY A 706 7.61 -24.42 -7.47
C GLY A 706 7.68 -24.26 -5.96
N ALA A 707 6.79 -23.46 -5.33
CA ALA A 707 6.75 -23.37 -3.88
C ALA A 707 6.46 -24.72 -3.20
N ARG A 708 5.62 -25.57 -3.81
CA ARG A 708 5.22 -26.88 -3.26
C ARG A 708 6.29 -27.95 -3.47
N ASN A 709 6.97 -27.95 -4.61
CA ASN A 709 7.83 -29.05 -5.06
C ASN A 709 9.32 -28.74 -4.97
N GLY A 710 9.69 -27.45 -4.90
CA GLY A 710 11.07 -27.00 -4.80
C GLY A 710 11.28 -25.65 -5.48
N PRO A 711 11.33 -24.53 -4.74
CA PRO A 711 11.58 -23.23 -5.33
C PRO A 711 13.10 -22.96 -5.45
N SER A 712 13.45 -21.89 -6.15
CA SER A 712 14.76 -21.26 -6.01
C SER A 712 14.72 -20.25 -4.86
N LEU A 713 15.72 -20.29 -3.98
CA LEU A 713 15.78 -19.52 -2.74
C LEU A 713 17.04 -18.64 -2.71
N MET A 714 16.85 -17.35 -2.44
CA MET A 714 17.89 -16.31 -2.53
C MET A 714 18.01 -15.54 -1.20
N PRO A 715 18.50 -16.19 -0.12
CA PRO A 715 18.67 -15.54 1.18
C PRO A 715 19.80 -14.50 1.19
N GLY A 716 19.52 -13.28 1.67
CA GLY A 716 20.51 -12.23 1.90
C GLY A 716 20.18 -11.39 3.14
N GLY A 717 21.21 -10.89 3.83
CA GLY A 717 21.09 -10.22 5.13
C GLY A 717 22.04 -10.85 6.15
N SER A 718 21.56 -11.09 7.38
CA SER A 718 22.36 -11.73 8.42
C SER A 718 22.81 -13.15 8.04
N PHE A 719 24.13 -13.39 8.05
CA PHE A 719 24.69 -14.73 7.82
C PHE A 719 24.33 -15.71 8.95
N GLU A 720 24.23 -15.21 10.18
CA GLU A 720 23.80 -16.01 11.33
C GLU A 720 22.35 -16.48 11.17
N ALA A 721 21.46 -15.60 10.72
CA ALA A 721 20.07 -15.96 10.42
C ALA A 721 19.97 -17.04 9.34
N TYR A 722 20.78 -16.95 8.29
CA TYR A 722 20.87 -17.97 7.25
C TYR A 722 21.30 -19.32 7.82
N LYS A 723 22.28 -19.34 8.73
CA LYS A 723 22.73 -20.59 9.37
C LYS A 723 21.66 -21.27 10.21
N TYR A 724 20.69 -20.54 10.76
CA TYR A 724 19.56 -21.15 11.48
C TYR A 724 18.59 -21.93 10.59
N ILE A 725 18.62 -21.73 9.27
CA ILE A 725 17.68 -22.34 8.31
C ILE A 725 18.36 -23.03 7.14
N GLU A 726 19.69 -23.06 7.10
CA GLU A 726 20.46 -23.62 5.99
C GLU A 726 20.02 -25.06 5.67
N ASP A 727 19.84 -25.90 6.70
CA ASP A 727 19.36 -27.27 6.58
C ASP A 727 17.95 -27.36 5.96
N ILE A 728 17.05 -26.45 6.34
CA ILE A 728 15.69 -26.38 5.81
C ILE A 728 15.72 -25.93 4.36
N LEU A 729 16.40 -24.83 4.04
CA LEU A 729 16.43 -24.29 2.69
C LEU A 729 17.10 -25.25 1.70
N LEU A 730 18.16 -25.96 2.11
CA LEU A 730 18.85 -26.94 1.26
C LEU A 730 17.93 -28.11 0.86
N LYS A 731 17.04 -28.57 1.75
CA LYS A 731 16.08 -29.65 1.46
C LYS A 731 14.83 -29.18 0.72
N VAL A 732 14.38 -27.96 1.01
CA VAL A 732 13.15 -27.37 0.46
C VAL A 732 13.37 -26.84 -0.95
N ALA A 733 14.56 -26.34 -1.27
CA ALA A 733 14.89 -25.86 -2.62
C ALA A 733 14.80 -26.97 -3.67
N ALA A 734 14.56 -26.58 -4.93
CA ALA A 734 14.70 -27.49 -6.06
C ALA A 734 16.08 -28.15 -6.08
N GLN A 735 16.13 -29.43 -6.41
CA GLN A 735 17.38 -30.18 -6.57
C GLN A 735 17.66 -30.35 -8.05
N VAL A 736 18.84 -29.92 -8.50
CA VAL A 736 19.30 -30.15 -9.87
C VAL A 736 20.41 -31.20 -9.83
N PRO A 737 20.28 -32.33 -10.57
CA PRO A 737 21.18 -33.49 -10.41
C PRO A 737 22.68 -33.18 -10.50
N ASP A 738 23.07 -32.21 -11.34
CA ASP A 738 24.46 -31.85 -11.62
C ASP A 738 25.00 -30.66 -10.80
N SER A 739 24.12 -29.95 -10.08
CA SER A 739 24.45 -28.66 -9.45
C SER A 739 23.88 -28.48 -8.04
N GLY A 740 23.19 -29.51 -7.52
CA GLY A 740 22.69 -29.57 -6.17
C GLY A 740 21.47 -28.65 -5.93
N PRO A 741 21.26 -28.21 -4.68
CA PRO A 741 20.08 -27.46 -4.29
C PRO A 741 20.13 -26.01 -4.83
N CYS A 742 18.99 -25.52 -5.32
CA CYS A 742 18.80 -24.16 -5.84
C CYS A 742 18.70 -23.10 -4.73
N VAL A 743 19.68 -23.09 -3.83
CA VAL A 743 19.86 -22.09 -2.78
C VAL A 743 21.35 -21.81 -2.57
N THR A 744 21.67 -20.58 -2.23
CA THR A 744 22.99 -20.16 -1.73
C THR A 744 22.82 -18.89 -0.90
N TYR A 745 23.70 -18.64 0.06
CA TYR A 745 23.74 -17.33 0.73
C TYR A 745 24.22 -16.28 -0.26
N ILE A 746 23.35 -15.32 -0.57
CA ILE A 746 23.58 -14.32 -1.61
C ILE A 746 24.61 -13.30 -1.14
N GLY A 747 24.41 -12.73 0.04
CA GLY A 747 25.27 -11.68 0.58
C GLY A 747 24.61 -10.91 1.73
N LYS A 748 25.22 -9.79 2.12
CA LYS A 748 24.75 -8.94 3.22
C LYS A 748 23.55 -8.07 2.80
N GLY A 749 22.91 -7.40 3.76
CA GLY A 749 21.88 -6.39 3.49
C GLY A 749 20.70 -6.90 2.65
N GLY A 750 20.21 -6.04 1.76
CA GLY A 750 19.08 -6.34 0.87
C GLY A 750 19.42 -7.23 -0.35
N SER A 751 20.62 -7.81 -0.42
CA SER A 751 21.13 -8.50 -1.61
C SER A 751 20.23 -9.61 -2.16
N GLY A 752 19.63 -10.43 -1.30
CA GLY A 752 18.71 -11.49 -1.69
C GLY A 752 17.46 -10.98 -2.42
N ASN A 753 16.84 -9.92 -1.89
CA ASN A 753 15.71 -9.25 -2.55
C ASN A 753 16.13 -8.54 -3.84
N PHE A 754 17.35 -7.97 -3.89
CA PHE A 754 17.88 -7.36 -5.10
C PHE A 754 18.07 -8.39 -6.22
N VAL A 755 18.72 -9.52 -5.95
CA VAL A 755 18.89 -10.61 -6.92
C VAL A 755 17.53 -11.13 -7.40
N LYS A 756 16.55 -11.27 -6.48
CA LYS A 756 15.19 -11.69 -6.85
C LYS A 756 14.47 -10.66 -7.74
N MET A 757 14.68 -9.38 -7.50
CA MET A 757 14.14 -8.30 -8.34
C MET A 757 14.73 -8.39 -9.75
N ILE A 758 16.05 -8.60 -9.89
CA ILE A 758 16.68 -8.75 -11.21
C ILE A 758 16.22 -10.03 -11.91
N HIS A 759 16.10 -11.16 -11.20
CA HIS A 759 15.47 -12.38 -11.73
C HIS A 759 14.12 -12.07 -12.38
N ASN A 760 13.26 -11.29 -11.70
CA ASN A 760 11.96 -10.90 -12.25
C ASN A 760 12.06 -9.94 -13.45
N GLY A 761 13.10 -9.12 -13.53
CA GLY A 761 13.39 -8.33 -14.72
C GLY A 761 13.73 -9.20 -15.92
N ILE A 762 14.60 -10.20 -15.71
CA ILE A 762 14.97 -11.19 -16.74
C ILE A 762 13.73 -12.00 -17.16
N GLU A 763 12.89 -12.41 -16.20
CA GLU A 763 11.61 -13.08 -16.46
C GLU A 763 10.71 -12.25 -17.39
N TYR A 764 10.62 -10.93 -17.16
CA TYR A 764 9.81 -10.06 -18.02
C TYR A 764 10.39 -9.97 -19.44
N GLY A 765 11.72 -9.88 -19.56
CA GLY A 765 12.41 -9.94 -20.84
C GLY A 765 12.14 -11.24 -21.59
N ASP A 766 12.32 -12.40 -20.95
CA ASP A 766 12.09 -13.71 -21.55
C ASP A 766 10.65 -13.88 -22.03
N MET A 767 9.66 -13.53 -21.20
CA MET A 767 8.24 -13.59 -21.57
C MET A 767 7.93 -12.70 -22.78
N GLN A 768 8.49 -11.49 -22.82
CA GLN A 768 8.28 -10.56 -23.93
C GLN A 768 8.92 -11.07 -25.22
N LEU A 769 10.15 -11.59 -25.17
CA LEU A 769 10.83 -12.15 -26.33
C LEU A 769 10.08 -13.37 -26.89
N ILE A 770 9.54 -14.22 -26.02
CA ILE A 770 8.69 -15.36 -26.42
C ILE A 770 7.39 -14.88 -27.07
N ALA A 771 6.75 -13.84 -26.51
CA ALA A 771 5.55 -13.25 -27.10
C ALA A 771 5.81 -12.63 -28.48
N GLU A 772 6.97 -11.99 -28.68
CA GLU A 772 7.39 -11.45 -29.97
C GLU A 772 7.67 -12.56 -31.00
N ALA A 773 8.32 -13.65 -30.58
CA ALA A 773 8.49 -14.83 -31.43
C ALA A 773 7.14 -15.42 -31.87
N TYR A 774 6.20 -15.54 -30.93
CA TYR A 774 4.83 -15.96 -31.21
C TYR A 774 4.14 -15.04 -32.24
N ASP A 775 4.19 -13.73 -32.04
CA ASP A 775 3.48 -12.79 -32.91
C ASP A 775 4.07 -12.78 -34.33
N VAL A 776 5.39 -12.84 -34.47
CA VAL A 776 6.02 -12.98 -35.80
C VAL A 776 5.58 -14.27 -36.48
N LEU A 777 5.59 -15.41 -35.78
CA LEU A 777 5.19 -16.69 -36.35
C LEU A 777 3.69 -16.75 -36.71
N LYS A 778 2.83 -16.18 -35.87
CA LYS A 778 1.38 -16.16 -36.09
C LYS A 778 0.98 -15.15 -37.17
N SER A 779 1.47 -13.92 -37.06
CA SER A 779 1.03 -12.80 -37.91
C SER A 779 1.73 -12.80 -39.27
N VAL A 780 3.04 -13.04 -39.32
CA VAL A 780 3.81 -13.10 -40.57
C VAL A 780 3.84 -14.51 -41.15
N GLY A 781 4.16 -15.51 -40.32
CA GLY A 781 4.25 -16.91 -40.76
C GLY A 781 2.91 -17.61 -40.98
N LYS A 782 1.80 -17.02 -40.50
CA LYS A 782 0.44 -17.59 -40.57
C LYS A 782 0.34 -19.00 -39.97
N LEU A 783 1.11 -19.27 -38.91
CA LEU A 783 1.01 -20.52 -38.17
C LEU A 783 -0.27 -20.57 -37.36
N SER A 784 -0.94 -21.72 -37.40
CA SER A 784 -2.02 -22.10 -36.49
C SER A 784 -1.49 -22.38 -35.08
N ASN A 785 -2.38 -22.40 -34.07
CA ASN A 785 -1.98 -22.72 -32.71
C ASN A 785 -1.44 -24.16 -32.57
N GLU A 786 -1.87 -25.09 -33.41
CA GLU A 786 -1.32 -26.45 -33.45
C GLU A 786 0.12 -26.46 -33.99
N GLU A 787 0.39 -25.73 -35.08
CA GLU A 787 1.75 -25.55 -35.59
C GLU A 787 2.63 -24.84 -34.54
N LEU A 788 2.14 -23.79 -33.88
CA LEU A 788 2.85 -23.09 -32.81
C LEU A 788 3.17 -24.03 -31.64
N LYS A 789 2.21 -24.84 -31.19
CA LYS A 789 2.45 -25.86 -30.15
C LYS A 789 3.58 -26.79 -30.55
N ASN A 790 3.59 -27.29 -31.79
CA ASN A 790 4.63 -28.21 -32.28
C ASN A 790 6.00 -27.52 -32.34
N VAL A 791 6.06 -26.28 -32.84
CA VAL A 791 7.29 -25.48 -32.91
C VAL A 791 7.89 -25.27 -31.52
N PHE A 792 7.09 -24.78 -30.56
CA PHE A 792 7.58 -24.52 -29.20
C PHE A 792 7.91 -25.83 -28.45
N SER A 793 7.18 -26.91 -28.71
CA SER A 793 7.50 -28.26 -28.18
C SER A 793 8.86 -28.74 -28.69
N GLU A 794 9.18 -28.48 -29.96
CA GLU A 794 10.47 -28.85 -30.55
C GLU A 794 11.61 -27.96 -30.02
N TRP A 795 11.40 -26.64 -29.93
CA TRP A 795 12.37 -25.74 -29.32
C TRP A 795 12.68 -26.12 -27.88
N ASN A 796 11.70 -26.65 -27.14
CA ASN A 796 11.90 -27.12 -25.77
C ASN A 796 12.75 -28.40 -25.66
N LYS A 797 13.12 -29.05 -26.77
CA LYS A 797 14.05 -30.20 -26.77
C LYS A 797 15.50 -29.78 -27.04
N GLY A 798 15.72 -28.55 -27.49
CA GLY A 798 17.03 -28.02 -27.89
C GLY A 798 17.60 -27.00 -26.90
N GLU A 799 18.34 -26.02 -27.41
CA GLU A 799 19.01 -25.01 -26.59
C GLU A 799 18.07 -24.03 -25.87
N LEU A 800 16.81 -23.97 -26.30
CA LEU A 800 15.75 -23.18 -25.68
C LEU A 800 14.99 -23.92 -24.57
N LEU A 801 15.36 -25.18 -24.26
CA LEU A 801 14.77 -25.96 -23.15
C LEU A 801 14.68 -25.12 -21.87
N SER A 802 13.45 -24.75 -21.52
CA SER A 802 13.14 -23.88 -20.40
C SER A 802 11.67 -23.94 -20.02
N PHE A 803 11.37 -23.65 -18.75
CA PHE A 803 10.00 -23.69 -18.26
C PHE A 803 9.06 -22.74 -19.02
N LEU A 804 9.53 -21.54 -19.39
CA LEU A 804 8.69 -20.58 -20.12
C LEU A 804 8.37 -21.06 -21.54
N ILE A 805 9.26 -21.79 -22.21
CA ILE A 805 8.99 -22.39 -23.52
C ILE A 805 8.03 -23.57 -23.38
N GLU A 806 8.24 -24.43 -22.37
CA GLU A 806 7.37 -25.55 -22.02
C GLU A 806 5.91 -25.10 -21.84
N ILE A 807 5.66 -24.18 -20.91
CA ILE A 807 4.29 -23.71 -20.64
C ILE A 807 3.69 -22.98 -21.83
N THR A 808 4.51 -22.34 -22.68
CA THR A 808 4.03 -21.67 -23.89
C THR A 808 3.52 -22.69 -24.91
N ALA A 809 4.20 -23.82 -25.07
CA ALA A 809 3.73 -24.93 -25.91
C ALA A 809 2.41 -25.50 -25.38
N ASP A 810 2.29 -25.70 -24.07
CA ASP A 810 1.05 -26.18 -23.44
C ASP A 810 -0.10 -25.20 -23.63
N ILE A 811 0.12 -23.90 -23.42
CA ILE A 811 -0.87 -22.84 -23.59
C ILE A 811 -1.49 -22.86 -24.99
N PHE A 812 -0.68 -23.05 -26.05
CA PHE A 812 -1.20 -23.13 -27.43
C PHE A 812 -2.10 -24.35 -27.66
N GLY A 813 -1.99 -25.39 -26.85
CA GLY A 813 -2.81 -26.60 -26.93
C GLY A 813 -4.14 -26.53 -26.17
N ILE A 814 -4.38 -25.50 -25.35
CA ILE A 814 -5.58 -25.41 -24.51
C ILE A 814 -6.76 -24.86 -25.32
N LYS A 815 -7.80 -25.69 -25.48
CA LYS A 815 -9.08 -25.29 -26.08
C LYS A 815 -9.90 -24.44 -25.11
N ASP A 816 -10.71 -23.54 -25.64
CA ASP A 816 -11.66 -22.75 -24.84
C ASP A 816 -12.79 -23.66 -24.33
N ASP A 817 -13.07 -23.62 -23.04
CA ASP A 817 -14.14 -24.41 -22.41
C ASP A 817 -15.53 -23.79 -22.61
N LYS A 818 -15.58 -22.55 -23.10
CA LYS A 818 -16.81 -21.77 -23.33
C LYS A 818 -17.21 -21.63 -24.79
N GLY A 819 -16.43 -22.12 -25.75
CA GLY A 819 -16.74 -22.00 -27.17
C GLY A 819 -15.66 -22.54 -28.10
N ASP A 820 -15.79 -22.25 -29.39
CA ASP A 820 -14.86 -22.73 -30.41
C ASP A 820 -13.53 -21.97 -30.41
N GLY A 821 -12.46 -22.72 -30.69
CA GLY A 821 -11.09 -22.23 -30.81
C GLY A 821 -10.23 -22.54 -29.60
N TYR A 822 -9.18 -21.74 -29.42
CA TYR A 822 -8.18 -21.91 -28.37
C TYR A 822 -8.29 -20.81 -27.33
N LEU A 823 -8.04 -21.15 -26.06
CA LEU A 823 -8.21 -20.23 -24.94
C LEU A 823 -7.32 -19.00 -25.08
N VAL A 824 -6.07 -19.16 -25.52
CA VAL A 824 -5.11 -18.06 -25.69
C VAL A 824 -5.62 -16.94 -26.61
N ASP A 825 -6.41 -17.27 -27.63
CA ASP A 825 -6.98 -16.30 -28.57
C ASP A 825 -8.18 -15.54 -27.99
N LYS A 826 -8.72 -16.01 -26.86
CA LYS A 826 -9.80 -15.34 -26.11
C LYS A 826 -9.28 -14.53 -24.92
N VAL A 827 -8.01 -14.70 -24.55
CA VAL A 827 -7.38 -13.94 -23.46
C VAL A 827 -7.24 -12.48 -23.88
N LEU A 828 -7.73 -11.57 -23.03
CA LEU A 828 -7.56 -10.14 -23.25
C LEU A 828 -6.06 -9.78 -23.24
N ASP A 829 -5.61 -9.10 -24.29
CA ASP A 829 -4.23 -8.61 -24.50
C ASP A 829 -3.90 -7.38 -23.62
N LYS A 830 -4.17 -7.49 -22.31
CA LYS A 830 -3.96 -6.47 -21.29
C LYS A 830 -3.22 -7.08 -20.12
N THR A 831 -1.93 -6.81 -20.02
CA THR A 831 -1.07 -7.43 -19.00
C THR A 831 -1.04 -6.61 -17.70
N GLY A 832 -1.13 -7.30 -16.56
CA GLY A 832 -0.88 -6.71 -15.25
C GLY A 832 0.60 -6.74 -14.88
N MET A 833 0.98 -5.95 -13.87
CA MET A 833 2.32 -6.00 -13.27
C MET A 833 2.26 -5.74 -11.77
N LYS A 834 3.17 -6.38 -11.01
CA LYS A 834 3.24 -6.30 -9.54
C LYS A 834 4.37 -5.40 -9.03
N GLY A 835 5.05 -4.67 -9.91
CA GLY A 835 6.04 -3.64 -9.58
C GLY A 835 7.51 -4.06 -9.69
N THR A 836 7.86 -5.34 -9.55
CA THR A 836 9.27 -5.79 -9.54
C THR A 836 10.02 -5.54 -10.85
N GLY A 837 9.37 -5.71 -12.01
CA GLY A 837 9.99 -5.37 -13.30
C GLY A 837 10.32 -3.87 -13.42
N LYS A 838 9.43 -3.00 -12.93
CA LYS A 838 9.67 -1.54 -12.87
C LYS A 838 10.87 -1.21 -11.98
N TRP A 839 10.97 -1.85 -10.83
CA TRP A 839 12.08 -1.67 -9.90
C TRP A 839 13.44 -2.03 -10.52
N THR A 840 13.50 -3.09 -11.34
CA THR A 840 14.71 -3.44 -12.09
C THR A 840 15.13 -2.33 -13.05
N VAL A 841 14.22 -1.77 -13.83
CA VAL A 841 14.51 -0.66 -14.77
C VAL A 841 14.93 0.60 -14.01
N GLN A 842 14.27 0.91 -12.89
CA GLN A 842 14.67 2.03 -12.03
C GLN A 842 16.09 1.87 -11.49
N GLN A 843 16.48 0.66 -11.09
CA GLN A 843 17.85 0.41 -10.63
C GLN A 843 18.87 0.41 -11.77
N ALA A 844 18.49 -0.04 -12.96
CA ALA A 844 19.33 0.07 -14.15
C ALA A 844 19.68 1.54 -14.44
N ALA A 845 18.68 2.42 -14.42
CA ALA A 845 18.88 3.86 -14.59
C ALA A 845 19.75 4.47 -13.48
N GLU A 846 19.46 4.18 -12.20
CA GLU A 846 20.22 4.70 -11.06
C GLU A 846 21.71 4.32 -11.11
N LEU A 847 21.99 3.07 -11.53
CA LEU A 847 23.36 2.54 -11.64
C LEU A 847 24.05 2.92 -12.96
N SER A 848 23.37 3.64 -13.85
CA SER A 848 23.85 3.92 -15.21
C SER A 848 24.21 2.63 -15.99
N VAL A 849 23.43 1.57 -15.82
CA VAL A 849 23.57 0.29 -16.53
C VAL A 849 22.45 0.16 -17.56
N ALA A 850 22.79 -0.01 -18.83
CA ALA A 850 21.80 -0.19 -19.89
C ALA A 850 21.14 -1.58 -19.80
N ALA A 851 19.80 -1.61 -19.69
CA ALA A 851 19.00 -2.84 -19.70
C ALA A 851 17.80 -2.74 -20.69
N PRO A 852 18.05 -2.39 -21.96
CA PRO A 852 16.98 -2.01 -22.89
C PRO A 852 16.03 -3.17 -23.24
N THR A 853 16.46 -4.43 -23.14
CA THR A 853 15.57 -5.59 -23.37
C THR A 853 14.53 -5.71 -22.25
N ILE A 854 14.98 -5.53 -21.00
CA ILE A 854 14.10 -5.56 -19.83
C ILE A 854 13.18 -4.32 -19.82
N GLU A 855 13.70 -3.15 -20.20
CA GLU A 855 12.90 -1.93 -20.35
C GLU A 855 11.81 -2.07 -21.42
N ALA A 856 12.16 -2.57 -22.61
CA ALA A 856 11.20 -2.85 -23.67
C ALA A 856 10.06 -3.76 -23.21
N SER A 857 10.37 -4.77 -22.39
CA SER A 857 9.35 -5.65 -21.82
C SER A 857 8.38 -4.95 -20.87
N LEU A 858 8.81 -3.88 -20.21
CA LEU A 858 7.96 -3.08 -19.33
C LEU A 858 7.07 -2.14 -20.14
N ASP A 859 7.63 -1.48 -21.15
CA ASP A 859 6.89 -0.59 -22.04
C ASP A 859 5.82 -1.34 -22.84
N SER A 860 6.13 -2.53 -23.36
CA SER A 860 5.15 -3.41 -24.01
C SER A 860 3.96 -3.69 -23.08
N ARG A 861 4.20 -3.88 -21.78
CA ARG A 861 3.12 -4.08 -20.81
C ARG A 861 2.30 -2.81 -20.60
N PHE A 862 2.94 -1.65 -20.48
CA PHE A 862 2.24 -0.36 -20.38
C PHE A 862 1.34 -0.12 -21.59
N LEU A 863 1.85 -0.31 -22.80
CA LEU A 863 1.10 -0.17 -24.05
C LEU A 863 -0.04 -1.18 -24.14
N SER A 864 0.17 -2.43 -23.72
CA SER A 864 -0.92 -3.42 -23.64
C SER A 864 -2.06 -2.96 -22.71
N GLY A 865 -1.71 -2.22 -21.64
CA GLY A 865 -2.62 -1.62 -20.67
C GLY A 865 -3.64 -0.66 -21.28
N LEU A 866 -3.25 0.06 -22.34
CA LEU A 866 -4.03 1.06 -23.06
C LEU A 866 -4.95 0.45 -24.13
N LYS A 867 -5.62 -0.66 -23.81
CA LYS A 867 -6.38 -1.46 -24.80
C LYS A 867 -7.44 -0.65 -25.54
N GLU A 868 -8.20 0.16 -24.82
CA GLU A 868 -9.28 0.97 -25.37
C GLU A 868 -8.70 2.03 -26.33
N GLU A 869 -7.64 2.74 -25.91
CA GLU A 869 -6.95 3.73 -26.76
C GLU A 869 -6.34 3.10 -28.01
N ARG A 870 -5.69 1.94 -27.88
CA ARG A 870 -5.14 1.19 -29.03
C ARG A 870 -6.22 0.80 -30.03
N THR A 871 -7.39 0.41 -29.54
CA THR A 871 -8.53 0.02 -30.39
C THR A 871 -9.08 1.21 -31.17
N GLU A 872 -9.19 2.39 -30.54
CA GLU A 872 -9.59 3.61 -31.24
C GLU A 872 -8.52 4.11 -32.21
N ALA A 873 -7.25 4.08 -31.81
CA ALA A 873 -6.13 4.43 -32.69
C ALA A 873 -6.12 3.56 -33.95
N ALA A 874 -6.34 2.25 -33.83
CA ALA A 874 -6.42 1.35 -34.99
C ALA A 874 -7.52 1.76 -35.97
N LYS A 875 -8.70 2.20 -35.48
CA LYS A 875 -9.78 2.70 -36.35
C LYS A 875 -9.39 3.99 -37.07
N VAL A 876 -8.70 4.91 -36.39
CA VAL A 876 -8.25 6.18 -36.95
C VAL A 876 -7.22 5.97 -38.06
N PHE A 877 -6.20 5.13 -37.83
CA PHE A 877 -5.20 4.86 -38.86
C PHE A 877 -5.81 4.11 -40.05
N LYS A 878 -6.70 3.14 -39.78
CA LYS A 878 -7.43 2.42 -40.83
C LYS A 878 -8.31 3.34 -41.68
N SER A 879 -9.01 4.31 -41.06
CA SER A 879 -9.81 5.30 -41.81
C SER A 879 -8.95 6.31 -42.57
N GLY A 880 -7.73 6.59 -42.08
CA GLY A 880 -6.72 7.40 -42.75
C GLY A 880 -5.99 6.71 -43.91
N GLY A 881 -6.41 5.50 -44.31
CA GLY A 881 -5.81 4.74 -45.41
C GLY A 881 -4.56 3.95 -45.03
N PHE A 882 -4.18 3.92 -43.75
CA PHE A 882 -3.08 3.10 -43.23
C PHE A 882 -3.66 1.82 -42.62
N GLY A 883 -3.72 0.75 -43.41
CA GLY A 883 -4.20 -0.57 -42.99
C GLY A 883 -3.15 -1.41 -42.25
N ASP A 884 -3.52 -2.62 -41.86
CA ASP A 884 -2.60 -3.58 -41.23
C ASP A 884 -1.46 -3.92 -42.21
N ILE A 885 -0.21 -3.60 -41.86
CA ILE A 885 0.92 -4.06 -42.66
C ILE A 885 1.11 -5.54 -42.33
N LEU A 886 0.78 -6.44 -43.24
CA LEU A 886 1.22 -7.84 -43.29
C LEU A 886 1.28 -8.20 -44.77
N THR A 887 2.49 -8.17 -45.32
CA THR A 887 2.81 -8.31 -46.75
C THR A 887 2.24 -9.60 -47.38
N ASP A 888 1.79 -9.55 -48.64
CA ASP A 888 1.49 -10.75 -49.47
C ASP A 888 2.75 -11.58 -49.82
N GLN A 889 3.90 -11.28 -49.20
CA GLN A 889 5.12 -12.07 -49.39
C GLN A 889 4.88 -13.48 -48.86
N VAL A 890 4.98 -14.44 -49.76
CA VAL A 890 5.08 -15.85 -49.41
C VAL A 890 6.37 -16.05 -48.63
N VAL A 891 6.25 -16.34 -47.33
CA VAL A 891 7.40 -16.64 -46.47
C VAL A 891 7.60 -18.14 -46.39
N ASP A 892 8.84 -18.58 -46.55
CA ASP A 892 9.25 -19.96 -46.22
C ASP A 892 9.08 -20.17 -44.71
N LYS A 893 8.05 -20.92 -44.33
CA LYS A 893 7.68 -21.17 -42.92
C LYS A 893 8.82 -21.84 -42.15
N GLU A 894 9.47 -22.86 -42.73
CA GLU A 894 10.52 -23.60 -42.03
C GLU A 894 11.72 -22.71 -41.76
N LYS A 895 12.13 -21.93 -42.77
CA LYS A 895 13.21 -20.95 -42.61
C LYS A 895 12.85 -19.84 -41.60
N LEU A 896 11.61 -19.35 -41.61
CA LEU A 896 11.16 -18.34 -40.65
C LEU A 896 11.19 -18.89 -39.22
N ILE A 897 10.70 -20.11 -39.01
CA ILE A 897 10.73 -20.78 -37.71
C ILE A 897 12.16 -20.87 -37.19
N ASP A 898 13.11 -21.30 -38.03
CA ASP A 898 14.51 -21.38 -37.65
C ASP A 898 15.12 -19.99 -37.36
N ASP A 899 14.83 -19.01 -38.21
CA ASP A 899 15.34 -17.64 -38.03
C ASP A 899 14.82 -17.01 -36.73
N VAL A 900 13.54 -17.19 -36.41
CA VAL A 900 12.91 -16.71 -35.17
C VAL A 900 13.49 -17.43 -33.94
N ARG A 901 13.73 -18.74 -34.02
CA ARG A 901 14.41 -19.51 -32.98
C ARG A 901 15.78 -18.93 -32.65
N GLN A 902 16.58 -18.66 -33.69
CA GLN A 902 17.91 -18.07 -33.56
C GLN A 902 17.87 -16.64 -33.00
N ALA A 903 16.92 -15.82 -33.47
CA ALA A 903 16.70 -14.46 -32.99
C ALA A 903 16.30 -14.41 -31.51
N LEU A 904 15.40 -15.31 -31.10
CA LEU A 904 14.96 -15.47 -29.71
C LEU A 904 16.15 -15.84 -28.81
N TYR A 905 16.95 -16.82 -29.23
CA TYR A 905 18.12 -17.26 -28.46
C TYR A 905 19.16 -16.13 -28.31
N ALA A 906 19.49 -15.42 -29.38
CA ALA A 906 20.44 -14.30 -29.34
C ALA A 906 19.95 -13.14 -28.47
N SER A 907 18.65 -12.82 -28.55
CA SER A 907 18.03 -11.79 -27.71
C SER A 907 18.02 -12.19 -26.23
N LYS A 908 17.78 -13.48 -25.94
CA LYS A 908 17.84 -14.03 -24.58
C LYS A 908 19.23 -13.86 -23.98
N ILE A 909 20.31 -14.14 -24.71
CA ILE A 909 21.68 -13.89 -24.24
C ILE A 909 21.87 -12.43 -23.83
N CYS A 910 21.37 -11.48 -24.63
CA CYS A 910 21.46 -10.05 -24.32
C CYS A 910 20.71 -9.67 -23.03
N SER A 911 19.49 -10.20 -22.85
CA SER A 911 18.69 -9.98 -21.63
C SER A 911 19.42 -10.43 -20.36
N TYR A 912 20.02 -11.63 -20.38
CA TYR A 912 20.78 -12.14 -19.24
C TYR A 912 22.10 -11.39 -19.03
N ALA A 913 22.78 -10.98 -20.10
CA ALA A 913 23.97 -10.14 -20.02
C ALA A 913 23.67 -8.81 -19.29
N GLN A 914 22.56 -8.16 -19.64
CA GLN A 914 22.10 -6.93 -19.00
C GLN A 914 21.79 -7.14 -17.51
N GLY A 915 21.03 -8.20 -17.19
CA GLY A 915 20.70 -8.53 -15.80
C GLY A 915 21.92 -8.86 -14.94
N MET A 916 22.87 -9.64 -15.46
CA MET A 916 24.10 -9.98 -14.74
C MET A 916 25.00 -8.76 -14.50
N ASN A 917 25.12 -7.87 -15.50
CA ASN A 917 25.86 -6.62 -15.34
C ASN A 917 25.23 -5.71 -14.28
N LEU A 918 23.90 -5.69 -14.21
CA LEU A 918 23.16 -4.91 -13.21
C LEU A 918 23.43 -5.42 -11.78
N ILE A 919 23.45 -6.75 -11.60
CA ILE A 919 23.84 -7.38 -10.32
C ILE A 919 25.29 -7.05 -9.98
N ARG A 920 26.20 -7.15 -10.95
CA ARG A 920 27.62 -6.82 -10.75
C ARG A 920 27.81 -5.38 -10.31
N ALA A 921 27.17 -4.42 -10.99
CA ALA A 921 27.28 -3.01 -10.68
C ALA A 921 26.80 -2.70 -9.25
N LYS A 922 25.64 -3.24 -8.84
CA LYS A 922 25.15 -3.07 -7.46
C LYS A 922 26.04 -3.78 -6.43
N SER A 923 26.56 -4.97 -6.76
CA SER A 923 27.50 -5.70 -5.91
C SER A 923 28.76 -4.88 -5.61
N ILE A 924 29.30 -4.19 -6.63
CA ILE A 924 30.44 -3.27 -6.48
C ILE A 924 30.06 -2.05 -5.64
N GLU A 925 28.93 -1.38 -5.93
CA GLU A 925 28.47 -0.20 -5.18
C GLU A 925 28.29 -0.50 -3.68
N LYS A 926 27.70 -1.65 -3.36
CA LYS A 926 27.36 -2.04 -1.98
C LYS A 926 28.43 -2.86 -1.28
N GLY A 927 29.47 -3.31 -1.99
CA GLY A 927 30.49 -4.21 -1.47
C GLY A 927 29.92 -5.57 -1.01
N TRP A 928 28.96 -6.12 -1.76
CA TRP A 928 28.31 -7.39 -1.42
C TRP A 928 29.10 -8.64 -1.82
N ASP A 929 30.07 -8.50 -2.73
CA ASP A 929 30.90 -9.60 -3.26
C ASP A 929 30.09 -10.78 -3.82
N LEU A 930 28.99 -10.47 -4.54
CA LEU A 930 28.09 -11.45 -5.13
C LEU A 930 28.79 -12.33 -6.16
N LYS A 931 28.58 -13.65 -6.07
CA LYS A 931 29.15 -14.64 -7.01
C LYS A 931 28.17 -14.96 -8.13
N LEU A 932 28.34 -14.32 -9.29
CA LEU A 932 27.40 -14.44 -10.42
C LEU A 932 27.22 -15.88 -10.94
N GLY A 933 28.28 -16.70 -10.92
CA GLY A 933 28.18 -18.12 -11.25
C GLY A 933 27.25 -18.90 -10.31
N GLU A 934 27.29 -18.61 -9.01
CA GLU A 934 26.37 -19.21 -8.04
C GLU A 934 24.93 -18.73 -8.23
N LEU A 935 24.72 -17.47 -8.64
CA LEU A 935 23.39 -16.97 -8.98
C LEU A 935 22.81 -17.71 -10.19
N ALA A 936 23.62 -17.91 -11.23
CA ALA A 936 23.22 -18.73 -12.37
C ALA A 936 22.90 -20.17 -11.96
N ARG A 937 23.71 -20.76 -11.06
CA ARG A 937 23.49 -22.12 -10.53
C ARG A 937 22.14 -22.25 -9.86
N ILE A 938 21.79 -21.36 -8.92
CA ILE A 938 20.52 -21.45 -8.19
C ILE A 938 19.28 -21.13 -9.04
N TRP A 939 19.47 -20.55 -10.22
CA TRP A 939 18.39 -20.35 -11.19
C TRP A 939 18.20 -21.55 -12.14
N LYS A 940 19.10 -22.54 -12.17
CA LYS A 940 18.99 -23.71 -13.06
C LYS A 940 17.70 -24.53 -12.82
N GLY A 941 17.14 -24.47 -11.61
CA GLY A 941 15.92 -25.17 -11.23
C GLY A 941 15.05 -24.38 -10.26
N GLY A 942 13.79 -24.78 -10.12
CA GLY A 942 12.83 -24.21 -9.16
C GLY A 942 12.27 -22.84 -9.54
N CYS A 943 13.06 -21.91 -10.08
CA CYS A 943 12.57 -20.58 -10.47
C CYS A 943 11.80 -20.57 -11.80
N ILE A 944 11.19 -19.43 -12.15
CA ILE A 944 10.45 -19.26 -13.41
C ILE A 944 11.38 -19.25 -14.63
N ILE A 945 12.54 -18.58 -14.53
CA ILE A 945 13.50 -18.47 -15.65
C ILE A 945 14.38 -19.73 -15.83
N ARG A 946 14.03 -20.85 -15.17
CA ARG A 946 14.84 -22.08 -15.21
C ARG A 946 14.98 -22.61 -16.63
N ALA A 947 16.20 -22.90 -17.02
CA ALA A 947 16.56 -23.28 -18.38
C ALA A 947 17.91 -24.00 -18.42
N ILE A 948 18.13 -24.87 -19.41
CA ILE A 948 19.45 -25.45 -19.68
C ILE A 948 20.49 -24.36 -19.98
N PHE A 949 20.03 -23.22 -20.51
CA PHE A 949 20.79 -22.01 -20.75
C PHE A 949 21.63 -21.53 -19.56
N LEU A 950 21.11 -21.67 -18.33
CA LEU A 950 21.76 -21.17 -17.11
C LEU A 950 23.02 -21.96 -16.73
N ASP A 951 23.10 -23.23 -17.15
CA ASP A 951 24.33 -24.01 -16.98
C ASP A 951 25.50 -23.41 -17.76
N ARG A 952 25.23 -22.89 -18.96
CA ARG A 952 26.23 -22.20 -19.79
C ARG A 952 26.68 -20.89 -19.14
N ILE A 953 25.76 -20.14 -18.55
CA ILE A 953 26.11 -18.90 -17.83
C ILE A 953 26.98 -19.22 -16.60
N LYS A 954 26.63 -20.27 -15.84
CA LYS A 954 27.46 -20.74 -14.74
C LYS A 954 28.88 -21.07 -15.24
N LYS A 955 29.01 -21.88 -16.30
CA LYS A 955 30.30 -22.24 -16.90
C LYS A 955 31.10 -21.01 -17.36
N ALA A 956 30.46 -19.99 -17.93
CA ALA A 956 31.13 -18.75 -18.32
C ALA A 956 31.75 -18.02 -17.11
N TYR A 957 31.03 -17.92 -15.99
CA TYR A 957 31.56 -17.32 -14.77
C TYR A 957 32.52 -18.24 -13.99
N ASP A 958 32.42 -19.57 -14.15
CA ASP A 958 33.43 -20.51 -13.64
C ASP A 958 34.77 -20.34 -14.39
N ARG A 959 34.71 -20.11 -15.72
CA ARG A 959 35.90 -19.80 -16.54
C ARG A 959 36.51 -18.46 -16.18
N ASN A 960 35.68 -17.44 -15.96
CA ASN A 960 36.12 -16.09 -15.61
C ASN A 960 35.11 -15.42 -14.68
N SER A 961 35.42 -15.39 -13.38
CA SER A 961 34.57 -14.73 -12.38
C SER A 961 34.47 -13.22 -12.55
N GLU A 962 35.48 -12.60 -13.19
CA GLU A 962 35.58 -11.16 -13.45
C GLU A 962 35.12 -10.79 -14.87
N LEU A 963 34.37 -11.68 -15.53
CA LEU A 963 33.86 -11.47 -16.87
C LEU A 963 33.13 -10.12 -16.96
N ALA A 964 33.58 -9.28 -17.90
CA ALA A 964 33.08 -7.92 -18.02
C ALA A 964 31.58 -7.90 -18.38
N ASN A 965 31.19 -8.83 -19.25
CA ASN A 965 29.85 -8.98 -19.81
C ASN A 965 29.72 -10.40 -20.37
N LEU A 966 28.55 -11.02 -20.25
CA LEU A 966 28.29 -12.36 -20.80
C LEU A 966 28.56 -12.45 -22.31
N LEU A 967 28.35 -11.36 -23.06
CA LEU A 967 28.56 -11.31 -24.52
C LEU A 967 30.02 -11.51 -24.97
N VAL A 968 31.00 -11.30 -24.08
CA VAL A 968 32.42 -11.47 -24.41
C VAL A 968 32.99 -12.81 -23.93
N ASP A 969 32.17 -13.67 -23.31
CA ASP A 969 32.55 -15.06 -23.11
C ASP A 969 32.70 -15.76 -24.48
N PRO A 970 33.78 -16.54 -24.72
CA PRO A 970 34.04 -17.14 -26.04
C PRO A 970 32.91 -18.01 -26.60
N GLU A 971 32.18 -18.74 -25.74
CA GLU A 971 31.08 -19.59 -26.21
C GLU A 971 29.88 -18.74 -26.59
N PHE A 972 29.47 -17.79 -25.75
CA PHE A 972 28.35 -16.90 -26.06
C PHE A 972 28.63 -15.97 -27.24
N ALA A 973 29.87 -15.47 -27.37
CA ALA A 973 30.28 -14.67 -28.52
C ALA A 973 30.10 -15.46 -29.83
N LYS A 974 30.50 -16.74 -29.84
CA LYS A 974 30.30 -17.63 -30.99
C LYS A 974 28.81 -17.80 -31.31
N GLU A 975 27.96 -18.06 -30.31
CA GLU A 975 26.51 -18.20 -30.53
C GLU A 975 25.89 -16.97 -31.20
N ILE A 976 26.30 -15.78 -30.77
CA ILE A 976 25.83 -14.51 -31.34
C ILE A 976 26.34 -14.33 -32.77
N ILE A 977 27.62 -14.61 -33.03
CA ILE A 977 28.21 -14.52 -34.38
C ILE A 977 27.46 -15.43 -35.36
N ASP A 978 27.15 -16.66 -34.94
CA ASP A 978 26.48 -17.64 -35.78
C ASP A 978 25.01 -17.26 -36.07
N ARG A 979 24.35 -16.52 -35.16
CA ARG A 979 22.90 -16.21 -35.22
C ARG A 979 22.55 -14.79 -35.67
N GLN A 980 23.49 -13.86 -35.65
CA GLN A 980 23.19 -12.44 -35.90
C GLN A 980 22.54 -12.20 -37.28
N SER A 981 22.86 -13.01 -38.29
CA SER A 981 22.25 -12.89 -39.62
C SER A 981 20.76 -13.24 -39.58
N ALA A 982 20.38 -14.35 -38.94
CA ALA A 982 18.98 -14.74 -38.74
C ALA A 982 18.23 -13.70 -37.91
N TRP A 983 18.86 -13.25 -36.83
CA TRP A 983 18.30 -12.23 -35.95
C TRP A 983 17.97 -10.92 -36.69
N ARG A 984 18.89 -10.43 -37.53
CA ARG A 984 18.65 -9.25 -38.37
C ARG A 984 17.52 -9.47 -39.37
N ARG A 985 17.45 -10.65 -39.99
CA ARG A 985 16.35 -10.97 -40.92
C ARG A 985 15.00 -10.88 -40.23
N VAL A 986 14.86 -11.44 -39.03
CA VAL A 986 13.62 -11.39 -38.25
C VAL A 986 13.23 -9.96 -37.89
N VAL A 987 14.17 -9.17 -37.36
CA VAL A 987 13.89 -7.77 -36.99
C VAL A 987 13.49 -6.93 -38.21
N CYS A 988 14.23 -7.05 -39.32
CA CYS A 988 13.88 -6.34 -40.56
C CYS A 988 12.53 -6.79 -41.12
N LEU A 989 12.25 -8.10 -41.10
CA LEU A 989 10.97 -8.64 -41.54
C LEU A 989 9.83 -8.11 -40.68
N ALA A 990 9.95 -8.15 -39.35
CA ALA A 990 8.93 -7.63 -38.44
C ALA A 990 8.65 -6.14 -38.69
N ILE A 991 9.69 -5.31 -38.82
CA ILE A 991 9.55 -3.89 -39.15
C ILE A 991 8.83 -3.69 -40.50
N ASN A 992 9.25 -4.40 -41.54
CA ASN A 992 8.64 -4.30 -42.88
C ASN A 992 7.20 -4.83 -42.91
N SER A 993 6.88 -5.75 -42.01
CA SER A 993 5.56 -6.33 -41.82
C SER A 993 4.78 -5.65 -40.70
N GLY A 994 5.15 -4.45 -40.24
CA GLY A 994 4.41 -3.71 -39.20
C GLY A 994 4.19 -4.43 -37.86
N ILE A 995 4.95 -5.50 -37.59
CA ILE A 995 4.91 -6.25 -36.33
C ILE A 995 5.95 -5.68 -35.39
N SER A 996 5.49 -5.28 -34.20
CA SER A 996 6.35 -4.67 -33.19
C SER A 996 7.15 -5.75 -32.45
N THR A 997 8.48 -5.68 -32.53
CA THR A 997 9.41 -6.58 -31.81
C THR A 997 10.38 -5.77 -30.93
N PRO A 998 9.87 -5.01 -29.94
CA PRO A 998 10.68 -4.06 -29.19
C PRO A 998 11.80 -4.74 -28.39
N GLY A 999 11.56 -5.92 -27.81
CA GLY A 999 12.56 -6.69 -27.07
C GLY A 999 13.67 -7.22 -27.97
N MET A 1000 13.33 -7.84 -29.11
CA MET A 1000 14.32 -8.35 -30.07
C MET A 1000 15.11 -7.20 -30.71
N SER A 1001 14.44 -6.10 -31.06
CA SER A 1001 15.06 -4.92 -31.67
C SER A 1001 16.00 -4.21 -30.69
N ALA A 1002 15.56 -4.01 -29.44
CA ALA A 1002 16.37 -3.41 -28.38
C ALA A 1002 17.60 -4.28 -28.04
N SER A 1003 17.42 -5.61 -28.02
CA SER A 1003 18.51 -6.56 -27.81
C SER A 1003 19.56 -6.46 -28.93
N LEU A 1004 19.13 -6.33 -30.19
CA LEU A 1004 20.03 -6.19 -31.35
C LEU A 1004 20.78 -4.86 -31.29
N ALA A 1005 20.08 -3.78 -30.98
CA ALA A 1005 20.68 -2.46 -30.78
C ALA A 1005 21.69 -2.45 -29.63
N TYR A 1006 21.41 -3.15 -28.53
CA TYR A 1006 22.33 -3.33 -27.40
C TYR A 1006 23.61 -4.05 -27.85
N PHE A 1007 23.49 -5.17 -28.55
CA PHE A 1007 24.65 -5.90 -29.08
C PHE A 1007 25.49 -5.04 -30.05
N ASP A 1008 24.84 -4.39 -31.03
CA ASP A 1008 25.52 -3.55 -32.01
C ASP A 1008 26.18 -2.31 -31.40
N THR A 1009 25.60 -1.76 -30.33
CA THR A 1009 26.20 -0.67 -29.56
C THR A 1009 27.39 -1.17 -28.76
N TYR A 1010 27.23 -2.29 -28.04
CA TYR A 1010 28.25 -2.80 -27.12
C TYR A 1010 29.52 -3.28 -27.83
N ARG A 1011 29.41 -3.90 -29.01
CA ARG A 1011 30.55 -4.45 -29.75
C ARG A 1011 31.39 -3.42 -30.52
N ARG A 1012 30.92 -2.18 -30.63
CA ARG A 1012 31.57 -1.14 -31.46
C ARG A 1012 32.52 -0.30 -30.62
N GLU A 1013 33.78 -0.22 -31.05
CA GLU A 1013 34.78 0.65 -30.43
C GLU A 1013 34.40 2.14 -30.50
N ARG A 1014 33.80 2.58 -31.62
CA ARG A 1014 33.38 3.97 -31.83
C ARG A 1014 31.87 4.09 -32.03
N LEU A 1015 31.25 4.85 -31.14
CA LEU A 1015 29.84 5.22 -31.14
C LEU A 1015 29.66 6.69 -31.55
N PRO A 1016 28.47 7.09 -32.03
CA PRO A 1016 28.18 8.48 -32.41
C PRO A 1016 28.10 9.45 -31.22
N ALA A 1017 28.43 9.01 -30.00
CA ALA A 1017 28.47 9.83 -28.79
C ALA A 1017 29.50 10.98 -28.87
N ASN A 1018 30.48 10.90 -29.78
CA ASN A 1018 31.37 12.00 -30.08
C ASN A 1018 30.62 13.25 -30.59
N LEU A 1019 29.58 13.08 -31.42
CA LEU A 1019 28.74 14.20 -31.86
C LEU A 1019 27.88 14.74 -30.73
N VAL A 1020 27.34 13.86 -29.87
CA VAL A 1020 26.58 14.29 -28.68
C VAL A 1020 27.48 15.11 -27.74
N GLN A 1021 28.72 14.67 -27.51
CA GLN A 1021 29.72 15.43 -26.74
C GLN A 1021 30.01 16.79 -27.39
N ALA A 1022 30.20 16.84 -28.71
CA ALA A 1022 30.40 18.09 -29.43
C ALA A 1022 29.20 19.04 -29.31
N GLN A 1023 27.96 18.53 -29.43
CA GLN A 1023 26.74 19.31 -29.23
C GLN A 1023 26.65 19.87 -27.81
N ARG A 1024 26.90 19.04 -26.79
CA ARG A 1024 26.91 19.46 -25.38
C ARG A 1024 27.93 20.56 -25.12
N ASP A 1025 29.13 20.43 -25.68
CA ASP A 1025 30.15 21.49 -25.60
C ASP A 1025 29.74 22.75 -26.38
N TYR A 1026 29.10 22.58 -27.54
CA TYR A 1026 28.63 23.67 -28.39
C TYR A 1026 27.60 24.57 -27.69
N PHE A 1027 26.50 24.00 -27.18
CA PHE A 1027 25.43 24.81 -26.57
C PHE A 1027 25.67 25.12 -25.10
N GLY A 1028 26.47 24.32 -24.39
CA GLY A 1028 26.54 24.34 -22.93
C GLY A 1028 27.94 24.41 -22.34
N ALA A 1029 29.00 24.48 -23.17
CA ALA A 1029 30.39 24.47 -22.73
C ALA A 1029 30.71 23.33 -21.74
N HIS A 1030 30.06 22.17 -21.94
CA HIS A 1030 30.20 21.00 -21.06
C HIS A 1030 31.55 20.29 -21.16
N THR A 1031 32.46 20.76 -22.01
CA THR A 1031 33.75 20.15 -22.34
C THR A 1031 33.62 18.75 -22.97
N TYR A 1032 34.71 18.27 -23.57
CA TYR A 1032 34.83 16.91 -24.10
C TYR A 1032 36.27 16.42 -23.99
N GLU A 1033 36.47 15.11 -24.00
CA GLU A 1033 37.79 14.47 -24.07
C GLU A 1033 38.16 14.15 -25.51
N ARG A 1034 39.46 14.02 -25.77
CA ARG A 1034 40.00 13.68 -27.09
C ARG A 1034 40.66 12.31 -27.07
N ILE A 1035 40.63 11.64 -28.23
CA ILE A 1035 41.23 10.32 -28.41
C ILE A 1035 42.75 10.35 -28.61
N ASP A 1036 43.27 11.52 -28.98
CA ASP A 1036 44.67 11.73 -29.36
C ASP A 1036 45.48 12.48 -28.30
N VAL A 1037 44.80 13.17 -27.36
CA VAL A 1037 45.44 13.96 -26.30
C VAL A 1037 44.66 13.80 -25.00
N PRO A 1038 45.31 13.43 -23.87
CA PRO A 1038 44.64 13.36 -22.58
C PRO A 1038 44.26 14.75 -22.08
N GLY A 1039 43.07 14.89 -21.49
CA GLY A 1039 42.57 16.13 -20.91
C GLY A 1039 41.12 16.43 -21.24
N SER A 1040 40.61 17.53 -20.68
CA SER A 1040 39.29 18.09 -20.94
C SER A 1040 39.43 19.34 -21.81
N PHE A 1041 38.70 19.39 -22.91
CA PHE A 1041 38.79 20.41 -23.94
C PHE A 1041 37.45 21.12 -24.10
N HIS A 1042 37.49 22.42 -24.33
CA HIS A 1042 36.34 23.23 -24.74
C HIS A 1042 36.69 23.92 -26.06
N THR A 1043 35.75 23.92 -27.00
CA THR A 1043 35.90 24.59 -28.28
C THR A 1043 34.93 25.76 -28.38
N GLU A 1044 35.40 26.92 -28.86
CA GLU A 1044 34.54 28.09 -29.11
C GLU A 1044 33.82 27.96 -30.46
N TRP A 1045 32.90 27.00 -30.55
CA TRP A 1045 32.31 26.55 -31.82
C TRP A 1045 31.65 27.66 -32.65
N PHE A 1046 30.91 28.57 -32.01
CA PHE A 1046 30.26 29.70 -32.69
C PHE A 1046 31.25 30.62 -33.41
N LYS A 1047 32.40 30.90 -32.78
CA LYS A 1047 33.42 31.78 -33.37
C LYS A 1047 34.05 31.15 -34.59
N ILE A 1048 34.36 29.86 -34.49
CA ILE A 1048 34.96 29.10 -35.60
C ILE A 1048 33.97 28.99 -36.76
N ALA A 1049 32.72 28.61 -36.50
CA ALA A 1049 31.69 28.50 -37.55
C ALA A 1049 31.44 29.83 -38.27
N LYS A 1050 31.38 30.95 -37.53
CA LYS A 1050 31.20 32.29 -38.10
C LYS A 1050 32.39 32.75 -38.95
N ASN A 1051 33.60 32.38 -38.57
CA ASN A 1051 34.82 32.68 -39.34
C ASN A 1051 34.96 31.81 -40.60
N ILE A 1052 34.28 30.66 -40.67
CA ILE A 1052 34.26 29.79 -41.87
C ILE A 1052 33.15 30.24 -42.84
N SER A 1053 32.07 30.83 -42.34
CA SER A 1053 30.95 31.31 -43.16
C SER A 1053 31.16 32.69 -43.80
N ASN A 1054 32.15 33.45 -43.32
CA ASN A 1054 32.64 34.69 -43.92
C ASN A 1054 33.86 34.37 -44.79
#